data_AF-A0A6B0RVZ8-F1
#
_entry.id   AF-A0A6B0RVZ8-F1
#
_cell.length_a   1.000
_cell.length_b   1.000
_cell.length_c   1.000
_cell.angle_alpha   90.00
_cell.angle_beta   90.00
_cell.angle_gamma   90.00
#
_symmetry.space_group_name_H-M   'P 1'
#
loop_
_entity.id
_entity.type
_entity.pdbx_description
1 polymer ?
#
loop_
_entity_poly.entity_id
_entity_poly.type
_entity_poly.pdbx_seq_one_letter_code
_entity_poly.pdbx_strand_id
1 'polypeptide(L)'
;MSGRVGDLSPEQQEALTRFRDNLQDLLPTLPKADDHFLLRWLRARNFDLQKSEDMLRKHVEFRKQQDLDNILEWKPSEVVQRYDAGGLCGYDYEGCPVWFDIIGTMDPRGLLLSASKQELIRKRIRVCELLLHECEQQSQKLGRRVDTAVMVFDMEGLSLRHLWKPAVEVYQQFFAILEANYPETMKNLIVIRAPKLFPVAFNLVKSFMGEETQKKIVIMGGNWKQELPKFISPDQLPVEFGGTMTDPDGNPKCLTKINYGGDVPQHYFLRNHVRVQYDHQATVGRGSSLQVDNEILFPGCVLRWQFASDGGDIGFGVFLKTKMGERQRAAEMTEVLASQRYNAHMVPEDGSLTCTEAGVYVLRFDNTYSLIHAKKISYTVEVLLPDKASEEKIQGLEDSRQSPLQEEMRCEPRAICADSTELAEHARRRTGTAGENLKDRKSTSPSAMSGRVGDLSPKQAESLAKFRENVQDVLPALPNPDDYFLLRWLRARNFDLQKSEAMLRKYMEFRKTMDIDHILEWQPPEVIQKYMPGGLCGYDRDGCPVWYDIIGPLDPKGLLFSVTKQDLLKTKMRDCERILHECDLQTERLGRKIETIVMIFDCEGLGLKHFWKPLVEVYQEFFGLLEENYPETLKFMLIVKATKLFPVGYNLMKPFLSEDTRRKIVVLGSNWKEGLLKLISPEQLPAQFGGTLTDPDGNPKCLTKINYGGEIPKSMYVRDQVKTQYEHSAQISRGSSHQVEYEILFPGCVLRWQFASDGGDIGFGVFLKTKMGERQRAAEMTEVLASQRYNAHMVPEDGSLTCTEAGVYVLRFDNTYSFVHAKKVSFTVEVLLPDEGMQKYDKELTPV
;
A
#
# COMPACT_ATOMS: atom_id res chain seq x y z
N MET A 1 6.53 29.51 8.93
CA MET A 1 7.21 29.20 10.21
C MET A 1 7.36 27.70 10.31
N SER A 2 8.58 27.21 10.45
CA SER A 2 8.93 25.79 10.40
C SER A 2 8.64 25.01 11.68
N GLY A 3 8.18 25.68 12.74
CA GLY A 3 7.93 25.01 14.03
C GLY A 3 9.22 24.63 14.76
N ARG A 4 10.32 25.34 14.48
CA ARG A 4 11.64 25.17 15.12
C ARG A 4 11.98 26.42 15.93
N VAL A 5 12.88 26.26 16.90
CA VAL A 5 13.39 27.38 17.71
C VAL A 5 13.94 28.47 16.80
N GLY A 6 13.51 29.72 17.02
CA GLY A 6 13.84 30.87 16.18
C GLY A 6 12.97 31.06 14.94
N ASP A 7 12.05 30.14 14.65
CA ASP A 7 11.13 30.19 13.51
C ASP A 7 9.74 29.60 13.88
N LEU A 8 9.14 30.16 14.95
CA LEU A 8 7.79 29.85 15.43
C LEU A 8 6.81 30.98 15.07
N SER A 9 5.60 30.63 14.64
CA SER A 9 4.48 31.59 14.59
C SER A 9 4.00 31.92 16.00
N PRO A 10 3.24 33.02 16.21
CA PRO A 10 2.64 33.32 17.51
C PRO A 10 1.83 32.15 18.08
N GLU A 11 1.06 31.46 17.23
CA GLU A 11 0.25 30.31 17.62
C GLU A 11 1.13 29.11 18.02
N GLN A 12 2.22 28.87 17.30
CA GLN A 12 3.18 27.80 17.63
C GLN A 12 3.93 28.10 18.94
N GLN A 13 4.26 29.37 19.18
CA GLN A 13 4.88 29.81 20.43
C GLN A 13 3.91 29.64 21.62
N GLU A 14 2.63 29.99 21.44
CA GLU A 14 1.60 29.74 22.45
C GLU A 14 1.41 28.24 22.71
N ALA A 15 1.34 27.43 21.65
CA ALA A 15 1.22 25.98 21.77
C ALA A 15 2.42 25.38 22.53
N LEU A 16 3.65 25.83 22.25
CA LEU A 16 4.83 25.39 22.99
C LEU A 16 4.73 25.74 24.49
N THR A 17 4.30 26.95 24.82
CA THR A 17 4.10 27.37 26.22
C THR A 17 3.06 26.49 26.92
N ARG A 18 1.89 26.31 26.32
CA ARG A 18 0.81 25.48 26.88
C ARG A 18 1.22 24.01 27.01
N PHE A 19 1.95 23.49 26.02
CA PHE A 19 2.47 22.14 26.05
C PHE A 19 3.43 21.92 27.22
N ARG A 20 4.34 22.88 27.45
CA ARG A 20 5.25 22.88 28.60
C ARG A 20 4.47 22.91 29.92
N ASP A 21 3.42 23.71 30.02
CA ASP A 21 2.57 23.80 31.22
C ASP A 21 1.80 22.50 31.50
N ASN A 22 1.29 21.82 30.47
CA ASN A 22 0.61 20.54 30.62
C ASN A 22 1.54 19.42 31.14
N LEU A 23 2.84 19.55 30.90
CA LEU A 23 3.84 18.51 31.16
C LEU A 23 4.67 18.77 32.42
N GLN A 24 4.29 19.73 33.26
CA GLN A 24 5.05 20.10 34.46
C GLN A 24 5.32 18.90 35.39
N ASP A 25 4.44 17.91 35.40
CA ASP A 25 4.62 16.65 36.13
C ASP A 25 5.72 15.75 35.56
N LEU A 26 5.98 15.81 34.25
CA LEU A 26 6.93 14.96 33.54
C LEU A 26 8.29 15.59 33.31
N LEU A 27 8.36 16.91 33.10
CA LEU A 27 9.61 17.60 32.74
C LEU A 27 10.80 17.30 33.67
N PRO A 28 10.62 17.16 35.02
CA PRO A 28 11.73 16.82 35.92
C PRO A 28 12.31 15.42 35.71
N THR A 29 11.58 14.53 35.04
CA THR A 29 11.99 13.13 34.80
C THR A 29 12.74 12.93 33.48
N LEU A 30 12.81 13.97 32.65
CA LEU A 30 13.45 13.92 31.34
C LEU A 30 14.86 14.52 31.42
N PRO A 31 15.89 13.87 30.84
CA PRO A 31 17.28 14.32 30.99
C PRO A 31 17.55 15.71 30.39
N LYS A 32 16.85 16.08 29.30
CA LYS A 32 16.98 17.40 28.65
C LYS A 32 15.71 17.80 27.88
N ALA A 33 14.73 18.37 28.59
CA ALA A 33 13.48 18.85 28.00
C ALA A 33 13.56 20.33 27.56
N ASP A 34 14.51 20.64 26.67
CA ASP A 34 14.62 21.96 26.04
C ASP A 34 13.51 22.22 24.99
N ASP A 35 13.40 23.45 24.48
CA ASP A 35 12.40 23.78 23.46
C ASP A 35 12.55 22.93 22.20
N HIS A 36 13.78 22.58 21.82
CA HIS A 36 14.03 21.68 20.69
C HIS A 36 13.44 20.29 20.92
N PHE A 37 13.60 19.73 22.13
CA PHE A 37 12.98 18.47 22.52
C PHE A 37 11.46 18.55 22.44
N LEU A 38 10.84 19.54 23.07
CA LEU A 38 9.37 19.68 23.11
C LEU A 38 8.77 19.90 21.72
N LEU A 39 9.41 20.72 20.88
CA LEU A 39 8.95 21.01 19.53
C LEU A 39 8.98 19.78 18.60
N ARG A 40 9.80 18.76 18.85
CA ARG A 40 9.76 17.52 18.05
C ARG A 40 8.42 16.80 18.20
N TRP A 41 7.90 16.71 19.43
CA TRP A 41 6.60 16.09 19.72
C TRP A 41 5.46 16.89 19.13
N LEU A 42 5.50 18.22 19.28
CA LEU A 42 4.51 19.12 18.69
C LEU A 42 4.49 19.01 17.17
N ARG A 43 5.64 19.11 16.49
CA ARG A 43 5.70 18.96 15.03
C ARG A 43 5.17 17.61 14.56
N ALA A 44 5.53 16.52 15.25
CA ALA A 44 5.08 15.17 14.91
C ALA A 44 3.56 14.97 14.99
N ARG A 45 2.84 15.87 15.66
CA ARG A 45 1.38 15.86 15.76
C ARG A 45 0.76 17.16 15.27
N ASN A 46 1.45 17.88 14.38
CA ASN A 46 0.96 19.12 13.76
C ASN A 46 0.48 20.16 14.79
N PHE A 47 1.20 20.27 15.91
CA PHE A 47 0.90 21.13 17.06
C PHE A 47 -0.43 20.84 17.77
N ASP A 48 -1.00 19.65 17.58
CA ASP A 48 -2.13 19.14 18.38
C ASP A 48 -1.63 18.80 19.80
N LEU A 49 -2.00 19.65 20.77
CA LEU A 49 -1.51 19.57 22.16
C LEU A 49 -1.78 18.22 22.81
N GLN A 50 -3.02 17.71 22.72
CA GLN A 50 -3.40 16.47 23.38
C GLN A 50 -2.66 15.28 22.78
N LYS A 51 -2.61 15.16 21.45
CA LYS A 51 -1.90 14.05 20.81
C LYS A 51 -0.40 14.10 21.06
N SER A 52 0.18 15.30 21.09
CA SER A 52 1.61 15.51 21.42
C SER A 52 1.89 15.07 22.85
N GLU A 53 0.99 15.38 23.77
CA GLU A 53 1.12 15.04 25.19
C GLU A 53 1.00 13.54 25.41
N ASP A 54 -0.03 12.92 24.83
CA ASP A 54 -0.24 11.46 24.89
C ASP A 54 0.98 10.71 24.33
N MET A 55 1.57 11.21 23.23
CA MET A 55 2.76 10.63 22.63
C MET A 55 3.98 10.73 23.55
N LEU A 56 4.24 11.91 24.12
CA LEU A 56 5.37 12.09 25.03
C LEU A 56 5.19 11.31 26.34
N ARG A 57 3.97 11.22 26.89
CA ARG A 57 3.67 10.39 28.06
C ARG A 57 3.96 8.91 27.79
N LYS A 58 3.56 8.39 26.62
CA LYS A 58 3.93 7.03 26.18
C LYS A 58 5.44 6.86 26.02
N HIS A 59 6.14 7.88 25.51
CA HIS A 59 7.59 7.86 25.43
C HIS A 59 8.24 7.77 26.83
N VAL A 60 7.77 8.52 27.83
CA VAL A 60 8.30 8.43 29.20
C VAL A 60 8.13 7.02 29.77
N GLU A 61 7.00 6.37 29.52
CA GLU A 61 6.79 4.97 29.91
C GLU A 61 7.75 4.03 29.17
N PHE A 62 7.92 4.20 27.86
CA PHE A 62 8.91 3.47 27.08
C PHE A 62 10.34 3.67 27.61
N ARG A 63 10.70 4.89 28.01
CA ARG A 63 12.01 5.20 28.61
C ARG A 63 12.27 4.34 29.84
N LYS A 64 11.28 4.20 30.71
CA LYS A 64 11.35 3.35 31.91
C LYS A 64 11.43 1.88 31.56
N GLN A 65 10.55 1.40 30.68
CA GLN A 65 10.50 -0.01 30.28
C GLN A 65 11.79 -0.49 29.61
N GLN A 66 12.44 0.39 28.84
CA GLN A 66 13.69 0.09 28.17
C GLN A 66 14.93 0.56 28.94
N ASP A 67 14.78 1.14 30.14
CA ASP A 67 15.91 1.66 30.92
C ASP A 67 16.84 2.55 30.07
N LEU A 68 16.24 3.53 29.37
CA LEU A 68 17.00 4.39 28.45
C LEU A 68 18.02 5.27 29.15
N ASP A 69 17.85 5.52 30.45
CA ASP A 69 18.79 6.34 31.22
C ASP A 69 20.17 5.65 31.35
N ASN A 70 20.21 4.30 31.33
CA ASN A 70 21.44 3.52 31.44
C ASN A 70 21.80 2.74 30.15
N ILE A 71 21.02 2.88 29.07
CA ILE A 71 21.17 2.03 27.88
C ILE A 71 22.49 2.24 27.12
N LEU A 72 23.13 3.41 27.25
CA LEU A 72 24.44 3.64 26.63
C LEU A 72 25.56 2.84 27.31
N GLU A 73 25.43 2.58 28.62
CA GLU A 73 26.33 1.74 29.42
C GLU A 73 26.06 0.24 29.22
N TRP A 74 24.82 -0.11 28.87
CA TRP A 74 24.44 -1.48 28.54
C TRP A 74 25.24 -2.01 27.34
N LYS A 75 25.75 -3.23 27.47
CA LYS A 75 26.51 -3.93 26.42
C LYS A 75 25.70 -5.13 25.91
N PRO A 76 25.49 -5.24 24.59
CA PRO A 76 24.88 -6.43 24.01
C PRO A 76 25.81 -7.65 24.16
N SER A 77 25.30 -8.86 23.95
CA SER A 77 26.12 -10.08 23.93
C SER A 77 27.24 -10.01 22.89
N GLU A 78 28.30 -10.80 23.11
CA GLU A 78 29.47 -10.86 22.21
C GLU A 78 29.08 -11.17 20.76
N VAL A 79 28.12 -12.09 20.56
CA VAL A 79 27.60 -12.45 19.24
C VAL A 79 26.93 -11.26 18.54
N VAL A 80 26.12 -10.48 19.25
CA VAL A 80 25.48 -9.29 18.69
C VAL A 80 26.51 -8.21 18.39
N GLN A 81 27.51 -8.01 19.27
CA GLN A 81 28.60 -7.05 19.02
C GLN A 81 29.43 -7.40 17.78
N ARG A 82 29.65 -8.69 17.53
CA ARG A 82 30.51 -9.17 16.43
C ARG A 82 29.80 -9.39 15.11
N TYR A 83 28.51 -9.71 15.11
CA TYR A 83 27.81 -10.17 13.91
C TYR A 83 26.55 -9.37 13.54
N ASP A 84 26.00 -8.52 14.43
CA ASP A 84 24.90 -7.63 14.06
C ASP A 84 25.44 -6.37 13.36
N ALA A 85 25.42 -6.42 12.03
CA ALA A 85 26.08 -5.50 11.14
C ALA A 85 25.62 -4.03 11.30
N GLY A 86 26.44 -3.11 10.79
CA GLY A 86 26.26 -1.67 10.87
C GLY A 86 27.14 -0.99 11.91
N GLY A 87 27.00 0.34 12.00
CA GLY A 87 27.75 1.17 12.93
C GLY A 87 27.67 2.67 12.61
N LEU A 88 28.03 3.52 13.57
CA LEU A 88 28.08 4.97 13.37
C LEU A 88 29.44 5.35 12.78
N CYS A 89 29.45 6.09 11.68
CA CYS A 89 30.69 6.52 11.05
C CYS A 89 30.54 7.85 10.32
N GLY A 90 31.19 8.88 10.86
CA GLY A 90 31.26 10.21 10.23
C GLY A 90 30.01 11.07 10.46
N TYR A 91 30.05 12.25 9.84
CA TYR A 91 29.01 13.27 9.92
C TYR A 91 28.76 13.85 8.53
N ASP A 92 27.54 14.31 8.29
CA ASP A 92 27.20 15.01 7.06
C ASP A 92 27.74 16.46 7.03
N TYR A 93 27.48 17.20 5.95
CA TYR A 93 27.90 18.60 5.82
C TYR A 93 27.33 19.54 6.89
N GLU A 94 26.25 19.15 7.54
CA GLU A 94 25.61 19.88 8.64
C GLU A 94 26.00 19.32 10.02
N GLY A 95 26.96 18.40 10.10
CA GLY A 95 27.40 17.80 11.34
C GLY A 95 26.43 16.77 11.91
N CYS A 96 25.40 16.34 11.17
CA CYS A 96 24.50 15.27 11.58
C CYS A 96 25.23 13.93 11.55
N PRO A 97 25.17 13.11 12.60
CA PRO A 97 25.83 11.81 12.63
C PRO A 97 25.22 10.85 11.60
N VAL A 98 26.08 9.99 11.04
CA VAL A 98 25.69 8.99 10.04
C VAL A 98 25.72 7.58 10.65
N TRP A 99 24.61 6.85 10.53
CA TRP A 99 24.51 5.44 10.89
C TRP A 99 24.39 4.57 9.65
N PHE A 100 25.27 3.58 9.52
CA PHE A 100 25.21 2.55 8.49
C PHE A 100 24.54 1.28 9.01
N ASP A 101 23.64 0.71 8.22
CA ASP A 101 23.10 -0.64 8.41
C ASP A 101 23.44 -1.48 7.16
N ILE A 102 24.15 -2.59 7.35
CA ILE A 102 24.68 -3.43 6.26
C ILE A 102 23.84 -4.70 6.20
N ILE A 103 22.89 -4.76 5.28
CA ILE A 103 21.85 -5.78 5.33
C ILE A 103 22.34 -7.10 4.77
N GLY A 104 22.97 -7.10 3.59
CA GLY A 104 23.13 -8.35 2.85
C GLY A 104 24.13 -9.33 3.45
N THR A 105 25.06 -8.90 4.29
CA THR A 105 26.03 -9.78 4.97
C THR A 105 25.59 -10.22 6.37
N MET A 106 24.47 -9.70 6.87
CA MET A 106 23.88 -10.14 8.13
C MET A 106 23.41 -11.59 8.02
N ASP A 107 23.60 -12.37 9.07
CA ASP A 107 23.02 -13.70 9.25
C ASP A 107 21.86 -13.62 10.26
N PRO A 108 20.61 -13.40 9.78
CA PRO A 108 19.49 -13.16 10.69
C PRO A 108 19.11 -14.41 11.48
N ARG A 109 19.33 -15.61 10.89
CA ARG A 109 19.02 -16.88 11.56
C ARG A 109 20.03 -17.13 12.67
N GLY A 110 21.32 -17.05 12.38
CA GLY A 110 22.36 -17.19 13.39
C GLY A 110 22.17 -16.22 14.56
N LEU A 111 21.90 -14.94 14.27
CA LEU A 111 21.63 -13.94 15.30
C LEU A 111 20.42 -14.29 16.17
N LEU A 112 19.29 -14.72 15.59
CA LEU A 112 18.08 -15.05 16.35
C LEU A 112 18.11 -16.44 17.03
N LEU A 113 19.05 -17.30 16.64
CA LEU A 113 19.37 -18.53 17.36
C LEU A 113 20.33 -18.27 18.54
N SER A 114 21.19 -17.25 18.43
CA SER A 114 22.18 -16.88 19.45
C SER A 114 21.73 -15.80 20.43
N ALA A 115 20.81 -14.94 20.04
CA ALA A 115 20.31 -13.82 20.83
C ALA A 115 18.79 -13.73 20.76
N SER A 116 18.19 -13.00 21.69
CA SER A 116 16.74 -12.79 21.66
C SER A 116 16.34 -11.69 20.68
N LYS A 117 15.14 -11.77 20.09
CA LYS A 117 14.54 -10.67 19.31
C LYS A 117 14.58 -9.34 20.08
N GLN A 118 14.28 -9.37 21.38
CA GLN A 118 14.28 -8.19 22.24
C GLN A 118 15.68 -7.58 22.40
N GLU A 119 16.74 -8.40 22.43
CA GLU A 119 18.12 -7.91 22.50
C GLU A 119 18.54 -7.19 21.21
N LEU A 120 18.18 -7.73 20.04
CA LEU A 120 18.45 -7.09 18.74
C LEU A 120 17.71 -5.75 18.59
N ILE A 121 16.47 -5.69 19.09
CA ILE A 121 15.68 -4.44 19.16
C ILE A 121 16.33 -3.47 20.15
N ARG A 122 16.71 -3.94 21.34
CA ARG A 122 17.39 -3.12 22.36
C ARG A 122 18.71 -2.54 21.87
N LYS A 123 19.49 -3.30 21.09
CA LYS A 123 20.71 -2.79 20.41
C LYS A 123 20.40 -1.65 19.44
N ARG A 124 19.31 -1.73 18.68
CA ARG A 124 18.88 -0.65 17.78
C ARG A 124 18.36 0.58 18.54
N ILE A 125 17.63 0.38 19.65
CA ILE A 125 17.23 1.48 20.56
C ILE A 125 18.48 2.18 21.13
N ARG A 126 19.49 1.40 21.57
CA ARG A 126 20.77 1.95 22.02
C ARG A 126 21.45 2.80 20.94
N VAL A 127 21.38 2.38 19.67
CA VAL A 127 21.90 3.16 18.54
C VAL A 127 21.15 4.50 18.39
N CYS A 128 19.83 4.53 18.57
CA CYS A 128 19.07 5.78 18.57
C CYS A 128 19.53 6.74 19.69
N GLU A 129 19.68 6.25 20.92
CA GLU A 129 20.20 7.10 22.02
C GLU A 129 21.64 7.55 21.75
N LEU A 130 22.47 6.70 21.14
CA LEU A 130 23.84 7.07 20.77
C LEU A 130 23.86 8.17 19.69
N LEU A 131 22.96 8.10 18.69
CA LEU A 131 22.81 9.15 17.69
C LEU A 131 22.36 10.48 18.31
N LEU A 132 21.46 10.45 19.29
CA LEU A 132 21.06 11.65 20.03
C LEU A 132 22.22 12.23 20.85
N HIS A 133 23.03 11.37 21.46
CA HIS A 133 24.23 11.78 22.18
C HIS A 133 25.28 12.43 21.25
N GLU A 134 25.54 11.82 20.08
CA GLU A 134 26.41 12.39 19.05
C GLU A 134 25.90 13.74 18.53
N CYS A 135 24.59 13.87 18.32
CA CYS A 135 23.94 15.14 17.99
C CYS A 135 24.22 16.23 19.05
N GLU A 136 24.15 15.88 20.34
CA GLU A 136 24.45 16.81 21.42
C GLU A 136 25.93 17.23 21.44
N GLN A 137 26.86 16.28 21.29
CA GLN A 137 28.29 16.58 21.21
C GLN A 137 28.62 17.47 20.01
N GLN A 138 28.05 17.18 18.84
CA GLN A 138 28.20 18.01 17.64
C GLN A 138 27.59 19.38 17.82
N SER A 139 26.45 19.48 18.52
CA SER A 139 25.85 20.78 18.82
C SER A 139 26.78 21.67 19.63
N GLN A 140 27.44 21.10 20.64
CA GLN A 140 28.42 21.81 21.47
C GLN A 140 29.65 22.20 20.65
N LYS A 141 30.18 21.27 19.84
CA LYS A 141 31.37 21.48 19.01
C LYS A 141 31.17 22.56 17.94
N LEU A 142 30.01 22.60 17.29
CA LEU A 142 29.72 23.50 16.18
C LEU A 142 29.08 24.83 16.62
N GLY A 143 28.68 24.95 17.89
CA GLY A 143 27.99 26.12 18.41
C GLY A 143 26.61 26.36 17.80
N ARG A 144 26.00 25.35 17.17
CA ARG A 144 24.64 25.37 16.61
C ARG A 144 23.93 24.06 16.83
N ARG A 145 22.60 24.04 16.82
CA ARG A 145 21.83 22.81 17.05
C ARG A 145 22.04 21.78 15.93
N VAL A 146 22.33 20.55 16.35
CA VAL A 146 22.26 19.31 15.58
C VAL A 146 21.34 18.37 16.36
N ASP A 147 20.25 17.90 15.76
CA ASP A 147 19.26 17.05 16.41
C ASP A 147 18.62 16.02 15.47
N THR A 148 19.27 15.79 14.32
CA THR A 148 18.85 14.80 13.34
C THR A 148 20.03 13.96 12.86
N ALA A 149 19.75 12.76 12.38
CA ALA A 149 20.73 11.80 11.89
C ALA A 149 20.44 11.32 10.46
N VAL A 150 21.50 10.94 9.74
CA VAL A 150 21.42 10.28 8.42
C VAL A 150 21.57 8.78 8.61
N MET A 151 20.66 7.99 8.02
CA MET A 151 20.70 6.53 8.06
C MET A 151 21.00 6.00 6.66
N VAL A 152 22.08 5.23 6.50
CA VAL A 152 22.47 4.63 5.23
C VAL A 152 22.24 3.13 5.30
N PHE A 153 21.28 2.64 4.52
CA PHE A 153 20.98 1.22 4.36
C PHE A 153 21.67 0.70 3.12
N ASP A 154 22.68 -0.12 3.33
CA ASP A 154 23.32 -0.84 2.25
C ASP A 154 22.60 -2.17 2.02
N MET A 155 21.95 -2.25 0.86
CA MET A 155 21.13 -3.39 0.48
C MET A 155 21.88 -4.39 -0.41
N GLU A 156 23.17 -4.19 -0.66
CA GLU A 156 23.97 -5.16 -1.41
C GLU A 156 23.96 -6.51 -0.70
N GLY A 157 23.55 -7.56 -1.42
CA GLY A 157 23.41 -8.91 -0.87
C GLY A 157 22.05 -9.20 -0.21
N LEU A 158 21.11 -8.24 -0.19
CA LEU A 158 19.73 -8.51 0.20
C LEU A 158 19.17 -9.67 -0.64
N SER A 159 18.67 -10.68 0.07
CA SER A 159 18.24 -11.97 -0.47
C SER A 159 17.11 -12.56 0.37
N LEU A 160 16.53 -13.65 -0.10
CA LEU A 160 15.39 -14.33 0.53
C LEU A 160 15.60 -14.69 2.00
N ARG A 161 16.85 -14.93 2.45
CA ARG A 161 17.16 -15.20 3.87
C ARG A 161 16.74 -14.06 4.81
N HIS A 162 16.73 -12.83 4.31
CA HIS A 162 16.35 -11.63 5.07
C HIS A 162 14.84 -11.45 5.15
N LEU A 163 14.05 -12.17 4.33
CA LEU A 163 12.59 -12.17 4.36
C LEU A 163 12.02 -13.20 5.34
N TRP A 164 12.88 -13.91 6.07
CA TRP A 164 12.47 -14.80 7.14
C TRP A 164 11.68 -14.04 8.21
N LYS A 165 10.46 -14.49 8.50
CA LYS A 165 9.46 -13.73 9.28
C LYS A 165 10.01 -13.22 10.63
N PRO A 166 10.70 -14.02 11.47
CA PRO A 166 11.30 -13.53 12.70
C PRO A 166 12.33 -12.39 12.51
N ALA A 167 13.09 -12.39 11.41
CA ALA A 167 14.04 -11.32 11.09
C ALA A 167 13.32 -10.04 10.64
N VAL A 168 12.31 -10.17 9.79
CA VAL A 168 11.47 -9.05 9.33
C VAL A 168 10.79 -8.36 10.52
N GLU A 169 10.28 -9.14 11.49
CA GLU A 169 9.64 -8.62 12.71
C GLU A 169 10.58 -7.72 13.55
N VAL A 170 11.90 -7.96 13.54
CA VAL A 170 12.87 -7.09 14.23
C VAL A 170 12.84 -5.69 13.63
N TYR A 171 12.86 -5.59 12.29
CA TYR A 171 12.84 -4.31 11.58
C TYR A 171 11.47 -3.63 11.65
N GLN A 172 10.37 -4.38 11.55
CA GLN A 172 9.02 -3.85 11.74
C GLN A 172 8.86 -3.20 13.12
N GLN A 173 9.27 -3.90 14.18
CA GLN A 173 9.23 -3.36 15.54
C GLN A 173 10.18 -2.17 15.72
N PHE A 174 11.37 -2.22 15.12
CA PHE A 174 12.30 -1.11 15.16
C PHE A 174 11.72 0.17 14.53
N PHE A 175 11.15 0.10 13.33
CA PHE A 175 10.54 1.27 12.69
C PHE A 175 9.33 1.79 13.48
N ALA A 176 8.50 0.90 14.03
CA ALA A 176 7.41 1.30 14.92
C ALA A 176 7.92 2.07 16.16
N ILE A 177 9.02 1.62 16.75
CA ILE A 177 9.67 2.29 17.89
C ILE A 177 10.25 3.64 17.46
N LEU A 178 10.87 3.73 16.29
CA LEU A 178 11.42 4.97 15.73
C LEU A 178 10.32 6.03 15.58
N GLU A 179 9.18 5.67 14.99
CA GLU A 179 8.02 6.55 14.83
C GLU A 179 7.41 7.00 16.16
N ALA A 180 7.30 6.08 17.12
CA ALA A 180 6.65 6.35 18.40
C ALA A 180 7.51 7.15 19.39
N ASN A 181 8.84 6.96 19.37
CA ASN A 181 9.74 7.43 20.42
C ASN A 181 10.84 8.39 19.95
N TYR A 182 11.12 8.42 18.65
CA TYR A 182 12.16 9.27 18.07
C TYR A 182 11.60 10.18 16.97
N PRO A 183 10.44 10.84 17.19
CA PRO A 183 9.86 11.70 16.17
C PRO A 183 10.81 12.82 15.79
N GLU A 184 10.77 13.21 14.52
CA GLU A 184 11.52 14.35 13.99
C GLU A 184 13.05 14.26 14.15
N THR A 185 13.61 13.06 14.37
CA THR A 185 15.07 12.83 14.52
C THR A 185 15.74 12.30 13.24
N MET A 186 14.97 11.77 12.29
CA MET A 186 15.53 11.34 11.01
C MET A 186 15.65 12.53 10.06
N LYS A 187 16.86 12.73 9.50
CA LYS A 187 17.13 13.67 8.41
C LYS A 187 16.83 13.02 7.06
N ASN A 188 17.55 11.93 6.75
CA ASN A 188 17.36 11.13 5.55
C ASN A 188 17.59 9.64 5.87
N LEU A 189 16.83 8.77 5.22
CA LEU A 189 17.13 7.34 5.11
C LEU A 189 17.54 7.06 3.68
N ILE A 190 18.83 6.85 3.46
CA ILE A 190 19.44 6.65 2.16
C ILE A 190 19.60 5.16 1.91
N VAL A 191 18.98 4.64 0.86
CA VAL A 191 19.12 3.25 0.42
C VAL A 191 20.08 3.22 -0.76
N ILE A 192 21.17 2.45 -0.62
CA ILE A 192 22.14 2.21 -1.69
C ILE A 192 22.16 0.73 -2.08
N ARG A 193 22.59 0.45 -3.32
CA ARG A 193 22.74 -0.93 -3.86
C ARG A 193 21.47 -1.80 -3.70
N ALA A 194 20.28 -1.20 -3.83
CA ALA A 194 19.00 -1.91 -3.74
C ALA A 194 18.84 -2.93 -4.88
N PRO A 195 18.71 -4.24 -4.59
CA PRO A 195 18.47 -5.24 -5.64
C PRO A 195 16.98 -5.31 -6.00
N LYS A 196 16.64 -6.08 -7.04
CA LYS A 196 15.24 -6.32 -7.47
C LYS A 196 14.31 -6.89 -6.38
N LEU A 197 14.87 -7.48 -5.32
CA LEU A 197 14.12 -7.96 -4.17
C LEU A 197 13.72 -6.84 -3.19
N PHE A 198 14.36 -5.66 -3.28
CA PHE A 198 14.11 -4.55 -2.37
C PHE A 198 12.62 -4.15 -2.27
N PRO A 199 11.85 -4.03 -3.36
CA PRO A 199 10.44 -3.63 -3.27
C PRO A 199 9.61 -4.55 -2.38
N VAL A 200 9.89 -5.86 -2.37
CA VAL A 200 9.23 -6.83 -1.49
C VAL A 200 9.65 -6.61 -0.03
N ALA A 201 10.96 -6.48 0.23
CA ALA A 201 11.48 -6.22 1.57
C ALA A 201 10.94 -4.91 2.15
N PHE A 202 10.90 -3.85 1.32
CA PHE A 202 10.39 -2.54 1.70
C PHE A 202 8.90 -2.59 2.02
N ASN A 203 8.09 -3.29 1.22
CA ASN A 203 6.65 -3.40 1.46
C ASN A 203 6.33 -4.05 2.83
N LEU A 204 7.19 -4.96 3.32
CA LEU A 204 7.02 -5.59 4.64
C LEU A 204 7.21 -4.64 5.82
N VAL A 205 7.95 -3.54 5.65
CA VAL A 205 8.28 -2.59 6.72
C VAL A 205 7.67 -1.21 6.52
N LYS A 206 7.25 -0.88 5.30
CA LYS A 206 6.71 0.44 4.90
C LYS A 206 5.54 0.89 5.77
N SER A 207 4.63 -0.01 6.12
CA SER A 207 3.46 0.30 6.95
C SER A 207 3.81 0.73 8.38
N PHE A 208 5.04 0.47 8.84
CA PHE A 208 5.53 0.88 10.14
C PHE A 208 6.26 2.23 10.10
N MET A 209 6.23 2.93 8.95
CA MET A 209 6.83 4.24 8.75
C MET A 209 5.73 5.26 8.43
N GLY A 210 5.71 6.39 9.13
CA GLY A 210 4.79 7.48 8.86
C GLY A 210 5.10 8.18 7.54
N GLU A 211 4.13 8.94 7.01
CA GLU A 211 4.30 9.65 5.72
C GLU A 211 5.53 10.57 5.71
N GLU A 212 5.80 11.27 6.81
CA GLU A 212 6.96 12.17 6.93
C GLU A 212 8.30 11.41 6.88
N THR A 213 8.36 10.21 7.45
CA THR A 213 9.54 9.34 7.36
C THR A 213 9.69 8.79 5.94
N GLN A 214 8.60 8.33 5.31
CA GLN A 214 8.63 7.84 3.94
C GLN A 214 9.11 8.91 2.94
N LYS A 215 8.72 10.19 3.14
CA LYS A 215 9.20 11.32 2.32
C LYS A 215 10.70 11.56 2.42
N LYS A 216 11.34 11.13 3.51
CA LYS A 216 12.79 11.28 3.76
C LYS A 216 13.62 10.13 3.18
N ILE A 217 12.98 9.12 2.59
CA ILE A 217 13.64 7.96 1.99
C ILE A 217 14.19 8.31 0.60
N VAL A 218 15.51 8.18 0.46
CA VAL A 218 16.24 8.40 -0.79
C VAL A 218 16.78 7.08 -1.29
N ILE A 219 16.17 6.52 -2.33
CA ILE A 219 16.67 5.30 -3.00
C ILE A 219 17.59 5.76 -4.13
N MET A 220 18.87 5.38 -4.06
CA MET A 220 19.89 5.75 -5.04
C MET A 220 20.06 4.68 -6.13
N GLY A 221 20.34 5.14 -7.35
CA GLY A 221 20.58 4.29 -8.51
C GLY A 221 22.04 3.81 -8.62
N GLY A 222 22.44 3.37 -9.81
CA GLY A 222 23.79 2.82 -10.06
C GLY A 222 24.94 3.81 -9.81
N ASN A 223 24.66 5.12 -9.82
CA ASN A 223 25.61 6.20 -9.53
C ASN A 223 25.68 6.57 -8.03
N TRP A 224 25.23 5.70 -7.14
CA TRP A 224 25.21 5.96 -5.70
C TRP A 224 26.58 6.38 -5.13
N LYS A 225 27.70 5.89 -5.67
CA LYS A 225 29.06 6.31 -5.25
C LYS A 225 29.37 7.78 -5.57
N GLN A 226 28.73 8.35 -6.59
CA GLN A 226 28.85 9.79 -6.92
C GLN A 226 27.79 10.64 -6.21
N GLU A 227 26.62 10.06 -5.90
CA GLU A 227 25.52 10.77 -5.25
C GLU A 227 25.65 10.83 -3.72
N LEU A 228 26.10 9.76 -3.07
CA LEU A 228 26.24 9.70 -1.61
C LEU A 228 27.21 10.77 -1.07
N PRO A 229 28.35 11.08 -1.73
CA PRO A 229 29.21 12.20 -1.34
C PRO A 229 28.55 13.59 -1.40
N LYS A 230 27.37 13.74 -2.03
CA LYS A 230 26.61 15.00 -1.99
C LYS A 230 25.90 15.21 -0.66
N PHE A 231 25.67 14.12 0.08
CA PHE A 231 25.07 14.16 1.42
C PHE A 231 26.15 14.22 2.50
N ILE A 232 27.25 13.48 2.33
CA ILE A 232 28.29 13.30 3.35
C ILE A 232 29.64 13.70 2.74
N SER A 233 30.42 14.52 3.43
CA SER A 233 31.72 14.95 2.87
C SER A 233 32.65 13.75 2.68
N PRO A 234 33.47 13.72 1.62
CA PRO A 234 34.33 12.57 1.33
C PRO A 234 35.24 12.16 2.50
N ASP A 235 35.79 13.12 3.24
CA ASP A 235 36.64 12.85 4.42
C ASP A 235 35.88 12.27 5.61
N GLN A 236 34.55 12.41 5.64
CA GLN A 236 33.66 11.83 6.64
C GLN A 236 33.00 10.52 6.17
N LEU A 237 33.25 10.07 4.94
CA LEU A 237 32.64 8.90 4.34
C LEU A 237 33.70 7.81 4.08
N PRO A 238 33.47 6.53 4.47
CA PRO A 238 34.42 5.46 4.15
C PRO A 238 34.68 5.31 2.65
N VAL A 239 35.90 4.93 2.29
CA VAL A 239 36.29 4.64 0.89
C VAL A 239 35.38 3.58 0.27
N GLU A 240 34.96 2.56 1.04
CA GLU A 240 33.98 1.55 0.62
C GLU A 240 32.70 2.18 0.03
N PHE A 241 32.24 3.29 0.62
CA PHE A 241 31.02 4.00 0.23
C PHE A 241 31.26 5.22 -0.70
N GLY A 242 32.47 5.36 -1.25
CA GLY A 242 32.80 6.42 -2.23
C GLY A 242 33.44 7.67 -1.64
N GLY A 243 33.82 7.66 -0.35
CA GLY A 243 34.58 8.75 0.28
C GLY A 243 36.09 8.52 0.28
N THR A 244 36.77 9.10 1.26
CA THR A 244 38.22 9.04 1.47
C THR A 244 38.61 8.60 2.89
N MET A 245 37.65 8.34 3.78
CA MET A 245 37.93 7.87 5.14
C MET A 245 38.39 6.41 5.13
N THR A 246 39.44 6.13 5.90
CA THR A 246 39.93 4.79 6.22
C THR A 246 40.10 4.63 7.72
N ASP A 247 40.27 3.39 8.17
CA ASP A 247 40.84 3.13 9.50
C ASP A 247 42.30 3.62 9.60
N PRO A 248 42.86 3.71 10.83
CA PRO A 248 44.26 4.09 11.02
C PRO A 248 45.29 3.19 10.30
N ASP A 249 44.94 1.94 9.99
CA ASP A 249 45.76 0.99 9.24
C ASP A 249 45.57 1.09 7.71
N GLY A 250 44.73 2.02 7.24
CA GLY A 250 44.42 2.23 5.83
C GLY A 250 43.25 1.37 5.32
N ASN A 251 42.54 0.63 6.17
CA ASN A 251 41.42 -0.21 5.73
C ASN A 251 40.26 0.65 5.19
N PRO A 252 39.81 0.45 3.93
CA PRO A 252 38.78 1.27 3.29
C PRO A 252 37.36 1.06 3.86
N LYS A 253 37.16 0.01 4.67
CA LYS A 253 35.86 -0.36 5.24
C LYS A 253 35.56 0.31 6.59
N CYS A 254 36.55 0.93 7.22
CA CYS A 254 36.40 1.53 8.56
C CYS A 254 35.86 0.52 9.60
N LEU A 255 36.48 -0.67 9.69
CA LEU A 255 36.10 -1.77 10.57
C LEU A 255 36.16 -1.40 12.07
N THR A 256 36.90 -0.36 12.45
CA THR A 256 36.89 0.15 13.83
C THR A 256 35.54 0.78 14.21
N LYS A 257 34.70 1.14 13.23
CA LYS A 257 33.43 1.85 13.40
C LYS A 257 32.23 1.10 12.82
N ILE A 258 32.40 0.37 11.73
CA ILE A 258 31.33 -0.33 11.01
C ILE A 258 31.58 -1.83 11.07
N ASN A 259 30.61 -2.56 11.63
CA ASN A 259 30.58 -4.01 11.58
C ASN A 259 29.94 -4.48 10.26
N TYR A 260 30.56 -5.43 9.54
CA TYR A 260 30.04 -5.95 8.27
C TYR A 260 29.35 -7.32 8.42
N GLY A 261 29.00 -7.72 9.64
CA GLY A 261 28.32 -8.97 9.94
C GLY A 261 29.14 -10.21 9.58
N GLY A 262 28.48 -11.16 8.91
CA GLY A 262 29.01 -12.48 8.61
C GLY A 262 28.20 -13.59 9.27
N ASP A 263 28.47 -14.83 8.87
CA ASP A 263 27.79 -16.00 9.40
C ASP A 263 28.13 -16.19 10.88
N VAL A 264 27.11 -16.39 11.71
CA VAL A 264 27.30 -16.59 13.15
C VAL A 264 27.78 -18.03 13.38
N PRO A 265 28.93 -18.24 14.06
CA PRO A 265 29.38 -19.57 14.40
C PRO A 265 28.39 -20.34 15.26
N GLN A 266 28.16 -21.62 14.93
CA GLN A 266 27.18 -22.47 15.62
C GLN A 266 27.40 -22.60 17.14
N HIS A 267 28.63 -22.41 17.63
CA HIS A 267 28.91 -22.48 19.08
C HIS A 267 28.26 -21.34 19.87
N TYR A 268 27.80 -20.26 19.22
CA TYR A 268 27.00 -19.22 19.84
C TYR A 268 25.51 -19.56 19.93
N PHE A 269 25.02 -20.63 19.29
CA PHE A 269 23.58 -20.90 19.19
C PHE A 269 23.05 -21.36 20.55
N LEU A 270 22.06 -20.63 21.08
CA LEU A 270 21.40 -20.95 22.35
C LEU A 270 20.17 -21.84 22.16
N ARG A 271 19.67 -21.94 20.92
CA ARG A 271 18.50 -22.72 20.53
C ARG A 271 18.65 -23.23 19.10
N ASN A 272 17.92 -24.29 18.76
CA ASN A 272 17.94 -24.88 17.41
C ASN A 272 16.85 -24.30 16.49
N HIS A 273 15.83 -23.65 17.05
CA HIS A 273 14.76 -23.01 16.29
C HIS A 273 14.14 -21.84 17.08
N VAL A 274 13.47 -20.95 16.34
CA VAL A 274 12.59 -19.93 16.92
C VAL A 274 11.16 -20.47 16.93
N ARG A 275 10.42 -20.27 18.03
CA ARG A 275 9.01 -20.66 18.09
C ARG A 275 8.19 -19.80 17.14
N VAL A 276 7.40 -20.43 16.29
CA VAL A 276 6.50 -19.74 15.35
C VAL A 276 5.10 -20.36 15.43
N GLN A 277 4.09 -19.53 15.20
CA GLN A 277 2.70 -19.95 15.10
C GLN A 277 2.36 -20.23 13.62
N TYR A 278 1.41 -21.15 13.40
CA TYR A 278 0.97 -21.55 12.07
C TYR A 278 -0.49 -21.18 11.88
N ASP A 279 -0.83 -20.71 10.69
CA ASP A 279 -2.19 -20.27 10.35
C ASP A 279 -3.11 -21.46 10.02
N HIS A 280 -2.52 -22.56 9.55
CA HIS A 280 -3.27 -23.73 9.09
C HIS A 280 -2.79 -25.02 9.74
N GLN A 281 -3.72 -25.95 9.90
CA GLN A 281 -3.44 -27.34 10.26
C GLN A 281 -4.24 -28.27 9.36
N ALA A 282 -3.57 -29.30 8.83
CA ALA A 282 -4.19 -30.29 7.97
C ALA A 282 -3.70 -31.70 8.33
N THR A 283 -4.52 -32.71 8.04
CA THR A 283 -4.13 -34.12 8.19
C THR A 283 -3.93 -34.74 6.81
N VAL A 284 -2.73 -35.25 6.55
CA VAL A 284 -2.36 -35.92 5.31
C VAL A 284 -2.33 -37.44 5.55
N GLY A 285 -3.29 -38.15 4.96
CA GLY A 285 -3.36 -39.60 5.02
C GLY A 285 -2.11 -40.27 4.45
N ARG A 286 -1.83 -41.51 4.88
CA ARG A 286 -0.69 -42.30 4.37
C ARG A 286 -0.76 -42.43 2.84
N GLY A 287 0.36 -42.18 2.15
CA GLY A 287 0.45 -42.23 0.70
C GLY A 287 -0.35 -41.16 -0.04
N SER A 288 -0.91 -40.18 0.69
CA SER A 288 -1.64 -39.04 0.14
C SER A 288 -0.79 -37.78 0.18
N SER A 289 -1.27 -36.73 -0.48
CA SER A 289 -0.68 -35.40 -0.40
C SER A 289 -1.73 -34.31 -0.16
N LEU A 290 -1.29 -33.20 0.43
CA LEU A 290 -1.98 -31.92 0.50
C LEU A 290 -1.38 -30.99 -0.55
N GLN A 291 -2.22 -30.19 -1.22
CA GLN A 291 -1.80 -29.14 -2.14
C GLN A 291 -2.38 -27.81 -1.67
N VAL A 292 -1.55 -26.77 -1.67
CA VAL A 292 -1.93 -25.39 -1.37
C VAL A 292 -1.65 -24.55 -2.60
N ASP A 293 -2.72 -24.11 -3.26
CA ASP A 293 -2.67 -23.40 -4.53
C ASP A 293 -2.61 -21.88 -4.28
N ASN A 294 -1.65 -21.19 -4.89
CA ASN A 294 -1.48 -19.74 -4.81
C ASN A 294 -1.45 -19.16 -6.21
N GLU A 295 -2.54 -18.48 -6.61
CA GLU A 295 -2.63 -17.83 -7.91
C GLU A 295 -1.85 -16.52 -7.92
N ILE A 296 -0.81 -16.47 -8.76
CA ILE A 296 0.07 -15.32 -8.93
C ILE A 296 -0.20 -14.69 -10.29
N LEU A 297 -0.77 -13.49 -10.28
CA LEU A 297 -1.07 -12.72 -11.50
C LEU A 297 0.10 -11.83 -11.92
N PHE A 298 0.91 -11.39 -10.97
CA PHE A 298 2.01 -10.45 -11.20
C PHE A 298 3.33 -11.08 -10.76
N PRO A 299 4.24 -11.36 -11.70
CA PRO A 299 5.61 -11.78 -11.38
C PRO A 299 6.33 -10.78 -10.48
N GLY A 300 7.30 -11.26 -9.70
CA GLY A 300 8.13 -10.43 -8.82
C GLY A 300 7.74 -10.47 -7.34
N CYS A 301 6.60 -11.07 -6.99
CA CYS A 301 6.26 -11.36 -5.59
C CYS A 301 7.11 -12.53 -5.05
N VAL A 302 7.10 -12.69 -3.72
CA VAL A 302 7.78 -13.80 -3.04
C VAL A 302 6.76 -14.69 -2.38
N LEU A 303 6.79 -15.98 -2.72
CA LEU A 303 6.06 -17.00 -1.99
C LEU A 303 6.90 -17.43 -0.78
N ARG A 304 6.39 -17.26 0.43
CA ARG A 304 7.04 -17.65 1.69
C ARG A 304 6.21 -18.73 2.37
N TRP A 305 6.86 -19.74 2.93
CA TRP A 305 6.19 -20.78 3.70
C TRP A 305 6.97 -21.16 4.95
N GLN A 306 6.24 -21.71 5.90
CA GLN A 306 6.79 -22.41 7.05
C GLN A 306 5.88 -23.57 7.42
N PHE A 307 6.43 -24.70 7.82
CA PHE A 307 5.66 -25.85 8.26
C PHE A 307 6.37 -26.73 9.30
N ALA A 308 5.58 -27.44 10.08
CA ALA A 308 6.01 -28.53 10.94
C ALA A 308 5.05 -29.72 10.77
N SER A 309 5.54 -30.93 11.03
CA SER A 309 4.72 -32.14 10.97
C SER A 309 4.84 -32.98 12.23
N ASP A 310 3.72 -33.55 12.68
CA ASP A 310 3.71 -34.43 13.84
C ASP A 310 4.34 -35.79 13.48
N GLY A 311 5.60 -35.98 13.91
CA GLY A 311 6.37 -37.22 13.86
C GLY A 311 6.75 -37.72 12.47
N GLY A 312 8.02 -38.11 12.27
CA GLY A 312 8.54 -38.69 11.02
C GLY A 312 8.59 -37.70 9.84
N ASP A 313 9.14 -38.14 8.71
CA ASP A 313 9.48 -37.21 7.62
C ASP A 313 8.30 -36.96 6.68
N ILE A 314 8.26 -35.76 6.10
CA ILE A 314 7.26 -35.33 5.12
C ILE A 314 7.94 -34.92 3.82
N GLY A 315 7.34 -35.28 2.69
CA GLY A 315 7.74 -34.75 1.39
C GLY A 315 7.23 -33.33 1.23
N PHE A 316 8.05 -32.42 0.74
CA PHE A 316 7.61 -31.08 0.39
C PHE A 316 8.25 -30.63 -0.91
N GLY A 317 7.48 -30.00 -1.78
CA GLY A 317 7.95 -29.39 -3.04
C GLY A 317 6.99 -28.31 -3.52
N VAL A 318 7.44 -27.48 -4.45
CA VAL A 318 6.64 -26.40 -5.05
C VAL A 318 6.58 -26.61 -6.56
N PHE A 319 5.38 -26.51 -7.11
CA PHE A 319 5.10 -26.74 -8.53
C PHE A 319 4.35 -25.54 -9.11
N LEU A 320 4.35 -25.40 -10.44
CA LEU A 320 3.64 -24.35 -11.17
C LEU A 320 2.70 -25.00 -12.18
N LYS A 321 1.43 -24.56 -12.18
CA LYS A 321 0.43 -24.91 -13.19
C LYS A 321 -0.19 -23.65 -13.81
N THR A 322 -0.71 -23.79 -15.03
CA THR A 322 -1.15 -22.64 -15.85
C THR A 322 -2.45 -21.98 -15.39
N LYS A 323 -3.32 -22.70 -14.68
CA LYS A 323 -4.62 -22.18 -14.23
C LYS A 323 -5.12 -22.91 -12.99
N MET A 324 -5.99 -22.24 -12.24
CA MET A 324 -6.78 -22.87 -11.18
C MET A 324 -7.68 -23.96 -11.79
N GLY A 325 -7.83 -25.08 -11.10
CA GLY A 325 -8.57 -26.23 -11.63
C GLY A 325 -8.36 -27.52 -10.84
N GLU A 326 -8.76 -28.64 -11.43
CA GLU A 326 -8.64 -29.97 -10.81
C GLU A 326 -7.20 -30.29 -10.37
N ARG A 327 -7.10 -31.13 -9.34
CA ARG A 327 -5.83 -31.56 -8.76
C ARG A 327 -4.97 -32.26 -9.80
N GLN A 328 -3.81 -31.68 -10.13
CA GLN A 328 -2.84 -32.27 -11.05
C GLN A 328 -1.82 -33.14 -10.34
N ARG A 329 -1.31 -34.15 -11.04
CA ARG A 329 -0.18 -34.96 -10.57
C ARG A 329 1.10 -34.14 -10.65
N ALA A 330 2.11 -34.46 -9.84
CA ALA A 330 3.38 -33.74 -9.84
C ALA A 330 4.05 -33.75 -11.23
N ALA A 331 3.95 -34.88 -11.95
CA ALA A 331 4.51 -35.03 -13.31
C ALA A 331 3.80 -34.18 -14.39
N GLU A 332 2.64 -33.60 -14.09
CA GLU A 332 1.86 -32.77 -15.01
C GLU A 332 2.09 -31.27 -14.77
N MET A 333 2.82 -30.92 -13.70
CA MET A 333 3.11 -29.54 -13.31
C MET A 333 4.60 -29.24 -13.52
N THR A 334 4.93 -27.98 -13.78
CA THR A 334 6.32 -27.54 -13.85
C THR A 334 6.91 -27.54 -12.44
N GLU A 335 8.01 -28.26 -12.22
CA GLU A 335 8.68 -28.26 -10.93
C GLU A 335 9.42 -26.93 -10.71
N VAL A 336 9.10 -26.25 -9.61
CA VAL A 336 9.75 -24.99 -9.19
C VAL A 336 10.76 -25.28 -8.08
N LEU A 337 10.35 -26.10 -7.10
CA LEU A 337 11.20 -26.64 -6.05
C LEU A 337 10.98 -28.15 -5.96
N ALA A 338 12.04 -28.89 -6.24
CA ALA A 338 12.03 -30.35 -6.21
C ALA A 338 11.49 -30.89 -4.90
N SER A 339 10.66 -31.94 -4.99
CA SER A 339 10.13 -32.56 -3.78
C SER A 339 11.24 -33.27 -3.01
N GLN A 340 11.49 -32.85 -1.78
CA GLN A 340 12.49 -33.43 -0.88
C GLN A 340 11.85 -33.96 0.39
N ARG A 341 12.57 -34.86 1.06
CA ARG A 341 12.18 -35.44 2.35
C ARG A 341 12.70 -34.55 3.47
N TYR A 342 11.79 -34.03 4.28
CA TYR A 342 12.11 -33.13 5.39
C TYR A 342 11.75 -33.75 6.74
N ASN A 343 12.64 -33.57 7.72
CA ASN A 343 12.41 -33.93 9.10
C ASN A 343 11.82 -32.73 9.86
N ALA A 344 10.56 -32.42 9.56
CA ALA A 344 9.87 -31.25 10.08
C ALA A 344 9.24 -31.47 11.47
N HIS A 345 9.59 -32.55 12.18
CA HIS A 345 9.04 -32.86 13.52
C HIS A 345 9.91 -32.34 14.67
N MET A 346 11.23 -32.24 14.46
CA MET A 346 12.16 -31.71 15.46
C MET A 346 12.39 -30.21 15.32
N VAL A 347 12.45 -29.75 14.07
CA VAL A 347 12.71 -28.36 13.68
C VAL A 347 11.73 -28.01 12.57
N PRO A 348 10.96 -26.91 12.71
CA PRO A 348 10.14 -26.40 11.62
C PRO A 348 10.97 -26.13 10.37
N GLU A 349 10.41 -26.47 9.22
CA GLU A 349 10.99 -26.12 7.92
C GLU A 349 10.41 -24.81 7.45
N ASP A 350 11.24 -23.97 6.85
CA ASP A 350 10.80 -22.73 6.23
C ASP A 350 11.54 -22.49 4.92
N GLY A 351 10.92 -21.71 4.05
CA GLY A 351 11.50 -21.40 2.76
C GLY A 351 10.77 -20.26 2.08
N SER A 352 11.38 -19.76 1.03
CA SER A 352 10.75 -18.81 0.14
C SER A 352 11.34 -18.91 -1.25
N LEU A 353 10.59 -18.45 -2.23
CA LEU A 353 11.05 -18.30 -3.61
C LEU A 353 10.42 -17.06 -4.24
N THR A 354 11.10 -16.47 -5.21
CA THR A 354 10.53 -15.40 -6.04
C THR A 354 9.69 -16.03 -7.14
N CYS A 355 8.44 -15.59 -7.28
CA CYS A 355 7.55 -16.01 -8.35
C CYS A 355 7.92 -15.25 -9.63
N THR A 356 8.71 -15.86 -10.50
CA THR A 356 9.20 -15.23 -11.74
C THR A 356 8.19 -15.28 -12.88
N GLU A 357 7.19 -16.17 -12.77
CA GLU A 357 6.15 -16.37 -13.77
C GLU A 357 4.77 -16.24 -13.12
N ALA A 358 3.80 -15.75 -13.90
CA ALA A 358 2.40 -15.78 -13.53
C ALA A 358 1.85 -17.20 -13.69
N GLY A 359 0.93 -17.59 -12.81
CA GLY A 359 0.33 -18.93 -12.78
C GLY A 359 0.01 -19.34 -11.35
N VAL A 360 -0.35 -20.61 -11.15
CA VAL A 360 -0.72 -21.14 -9.84
C VAL A 360 0.45 -21.92 -9.26
N TYR A 361 1.06 -21.39 -8.20
CA TYR A 361 2.10 -22.07 -7.44
C TYR A 361 1.46 -23.01 -6.43
N VAL A 362 1.78 -24.29 -6.54
CA VAL A 362 1.22 -25.39 -5.74
C VAL A 362 2.27 -25.86 -4.76
N LEU A 363 2.09 -25.56 -3.47
CA LEU A 363 2.90 -26.15 -2.41
C LEU A 363 2.32 -27.51 -2.07
N ARG A 364 3.12 -28.56 -2.26
CA ARG A 364 2.67 -29.94 -2.11
C ARG A 364 3.36 -30.61 -0.93
N PHE A 365 2.58 -31.02 0.06
CA PHE A 365 3.03 -31.86 1.17
C PHE A 365 2.67 -33.33 0.92
N ASP A 366 3.65 -34.22 0.93
CA ASP A 366 3.49 -35.61 0.52
C ASP A 366 3.83 -36.59 1.66
N ASN A 367 2.86 -37.39 2.08
CA ASN A 367 3.02 -38.37 3.16
C ASN A 367 3.32 -39.79 2.64
N THR A 368 4.26 -39.89 1.71
CA THR A 368 4.76 -41.17 1.17
C THR A 368 5.83 -41.83 2.06
N TYR A 369 6.40 -41.10 3.02
CA TYR A 369 7.46 -41.61 3.91
C TYR A 369 6.95 -42.22 5.23
N SER A 370 5.65 -42.13 5.53
CA SER A 370 5.06 -42.78 6.71
C SER A 370 4.79 -44.26 6.49
N LEU A 371 5.24 -45.09 7.42
CA LEU A 371 5.02 -46.53 7.38
C LEU A 371 3.58 -46.94 7.75
N ILE A 372 2.88 -46.22 8.65
CA ILE A 372 1.62 -46.73 9.24
C ILE A 372 0.53 -45.69 9.54
N HIS A 373 0.82 -44.38 9.59
CA HIS A 373 -0.13 -43.37 10.10
C HIS A 373 -0.31 -42.13 9.20
N ALA A 374 -1.48 -41.49 9.31
CA ALA A 374 -1.70 -40.14 8.79
C ALA A 374 -0.85 -39.13 9.58
N LYS A 375 -0.42 -38.05 8.93
CA LYS A 375 0.38 -37.00 9.56
C LYS A 375 -0.40 -35.72 9.69
N LYS A 376 -0.30 -35.07 10.84
CA LYS A 376 -0.76 -33.69 11.00
C LYS A 376 0.37 -32.76 10.55
N ILE A 377 0.04 -31.78 9.72
CA ILE A 377 0.96 -30.74 9.23
C ILE A 377 0.39 -29.40 9.68
N SER A 378 1.19 -28.61 10.37
CA SER A 378 0.91 -27.22 10.68
C SER A 378 1.72 -26.36 9.73
N TYR A 379 1.11 -25.40 9.04
CA TYR A 379 1.81 -24.59 8.04
C TYR A 379 1.23 -23.18 7.91
N THR A 380 2.06 -22.28 7.39
CA THR A 380 1.72 -20.92 6.96
C THR A 380 2.28 -20.73 5.56
N VAL A 381 1.50 -20.13 4.67
CA VAL A 381 1.93 -19.71 3.33
C VAL A 381 1.50 -18.27 3.13
N GLU A 382 2.43 -17.42 2.69
CA GLU A 382 2.21 -16.00 2.48
C GLU A 382 2.75 -15.60 1.10
N VAL A 383 1.99 -14.80 0.37
CA VAL A 383 2.45 -14.15 -0.86
C VAL A 383 2.85 -12.71 -0.51
N LEU A 384 4.14 -12.43 -0.60
CA LEU A 384 4.72 -11.13 -0.27
C LEU A 384 4.81 -10.29 -1.55
N LEU A 385 3.96 -9.27 -1.64
CA LEU A 385 3.88 -8.41 -2.81
C LEU A 385 4.98 -7.33 -2.80
N PRO A 386 5.51 -6.92 -3.98
CA PRO A 386 6.39 -5.77 -4.08
C PRO A 386 5.64 -4.45 -3.86
N ASP A 387 6.31 -3.46 -3.27
CA ASP A 387 5.81 -2.08 -3.26
C ASP A 387 6.02 -1.45 -4.65
N LYS A 388 4.91 -1.31 -5.40
CA LYS A 388 4.93 -0.82 -6.79
C LYS A 388 5.65 0.52 -6.96
N ALA A 389 5.51 1.44 -6.00
CA ALA A 389 6.14 2.76 -6.08
C ALA A 389 7.68 2.66 -6.03
N SER A 390 8.21 1.83 -5.12
CA SER A 390 9.64 1.57 -5.05
C SER A 390 10.16 0.76 -6.23
N GLU A 391 9.38 -0.18 -6.74
CA GLU A 391 9.68 -0.98 -7.93
C GLU A 391 9.83 -0.08 -9.17
N GLU A 392 8.86 0.80 -9.42
CA GLU A 392 8.93 1.78 -10.51
C GLU A 392 10.11 2.74 -10.37
N LYS A 393 10.44 3.14 -9.14
CA LYS A 393 11.58 4.01 -8.85
C LYS A 393 12.91 3.31 -9.14
N ILE A 394 13.07 2.06 -8.75
CA ILE A 394 14.27 1.26 -9.05
C ILE A 394 14.37 1.01 -10.56
N GLN A 395 13.28 0.64 -11.22
CA GLN A 395 13.26 0.42 -12.67
C GLN A 395 13.66 1.71 -13.42
N GLY A 396 13.10 2.87 -13.05
CA GLY A 396 13.48 4.14 -13.67
C GLY A 396 14.95 4.52 -13.44
N LEU A 397 15.53 4.15 -12.30
CA LEU A 397 16.96 4.32 -12.02
C LEU A 397 17.83 3.36 -12.86
N GLU A 398 17.38 2.14 -13.11
CA GLU A 398 18.06 1.19 -14.02
C GLU A 398 17.98 1.62 -15.49
N ASP A 399 16.83 2.11 -15.95
CA ASP A 399 16.62 2.55 -17.34
C ASP A 399 17.47 3.78 -17.69
N SER A 400 17.66 4.69 -16.72
CA SER A 400 18.56 5.85 -16.86
C SER A 400 20.04 5.47 -17.09
N ARG A 401 20.42 4.22 -16.82
CA ARG A 401 21.76 3.65 -17.03
C ARG A 401 21.98 3.12 -18.45
N GLN A 402 20.93 2.75 -19.18
CA GLN A 402 21.04 2.19 -20.53
C GLN A 402 21.14 3.26 -21.63
N SER A 403 20.77 4.51 -21.32
CA SER A 403 20.81 5.65 -22.25
C SER A 403 22.23 6.02 -22.76
N PRO A 404 23.32 5.99 -21.95
CA PRO A 404 24.64 6.39 -22.46
C PRO A 404 25.43 5.28 -23.18
N LEU A 405 25.01 4.01 -23.08
CA LEU A 405 25.83 2.87 -23.56
C LEU A 405 25.45 2.37 -24.97
N GLN A 406 24.41 2.94 -25.61
CA GLN A 406 24.05 2.59 -26.98
C GLN A 406 24.59 3.56 -28.05
N GLU A 407 25.15 4.71 -27.67
CA GLU A 407 25.76 5.65 -28.64
C GLU A 407 27.25 5.36 -28.94
N GLU A 408 27.98 4.59 -28.12
CA GLU A 408 29.40 4.28 -28.37
C GLU A 408 29.65 3.09 -29.30
N MET A 409 28.62 2.45 -29.86
CA MET A 409 28.77 1.27 -30.74
C MET A 409 28.22 1.44 -32.17
N ARG A 410 28.14 2.68 -32.67
CA ARG A 410 27.97 2.97 -34.10
C ARG A 410 28.90 4.09 -34.57
N CYS A 411 30.18 3.80 -34.71
CA CYS A 411 31.07 4.55 -35.59
C CYS A 411 32.04 3.58 -36.27
N GLU A 412 31.77 3.26 -37.54
CA GLU A 412 32.79 2.72 -38.45
C GLU A 412 33.53 3.85 -39.18
N PRO A 413 34.77 3.61 -39.64
CA PRO A 413 35.80 4.64 -39.72
C PRO A 413 35.84 5.33 -41.08
N ARG A 414 35.95 6.66 -41.09
CA ARG A 414 36.44 7.39 -42.27
C ARG A 414 37.43 8.50 -41.92
N ALA A 415 38.66 8.24 -42.39
CA ALA A 415 39.59 9.16 -43.05
C ALA A 415 40.03 10.45 -42.33
N ILE A 416 41.25 10.35 -41.83
CA ILE A 416 42.33 11.34 -41.80
C ILE A 416 42.12 12.50 -42.80
N CYS A 417 42.10 13.73 -42.29
CA CYS A 417 42.82 14.85 -42.89
C CYS A 417 43.16 15.86 -41.79
N ALA A 418 44.44 16.24 -41.75
CA ALA A 418 45.00 17.25 -40.88
C ALA A 418 44.54 18.64 -41.32
N ASP A 419 44.24 19.53 -40.37
CA ASP A 419 44.92 20.82 -40.30
C ASP A 419 44.81 21.44 -38.90
N SER A 420 45.71 22.38 -38.69
CA SER A 420 46.25 22.92 -37.46
C SER A 420 45.58 24.22 -36.99
N THR A 421 45.92 24.65 -35.77
CA THR A 421 45.62 25.96 -35.11
C THR A 421 44.15 26.20 -34.72
N GLU A 422 43.76 26.70 -33.55
CA GLU A 422 44.37 27.70 -32.66
C GLU A 422 43.72 27.61 -31.26
N LEU A 423 44.53 27.79 -30.21
CA LEU A 423 44.13 27.77 -28.79
C LEU A 423 44.19 29.20 -28.24
N ALA A 424 43.19 29.52 -27.43
CA ALA A 424 43.20 30.51 -26.34
C ALA A 424 43.22 32.01 -26.70
N GLU A 425 42.19 32.71 -26.22
CA GLU A 425 42.17 34.07 -25.61
C GLU A 425 40.66 34.43 -25.44
N HIS A 426 40.12 35.05 -24.39
CA HIS A 426 40.65 35.99 -23.42
C HIS A 426 39.65 36.07 -22.24
N ALA A 427 40.11 35.82 -21.02
CA ALA A 427 39.45 36.31 -19.81
C ALA A 427 40.06 37.68 -19.46
N ARG A 428 39.20 38.61 -19.01
CA ARG A 428 39.42 39.87 -18.27
C ARG A 428 38.99 41.13 -19.03
N ARG A 429 37.93 41.78 -18.52
CA ARG A 429 37.90 43.18 -18.03
C ARG A 429 36.47 43.64 -17.80
N ARG A 430 36.10 43.94 -16.55
CA ARG A 430 35.78 45.32 -16.08
C ARG A 430 35.16 45.27 -14.68
N THR A 431 35.95 45.72 -13.71
CA THR A 431 35.51 46.31 -12.44
C THR A 431 35.01 47.74 -12.69
N GLY A 432 33.95 48.15 -12.00
CA GLY A 432 33.48 49.54 -11.95
C GLY A 432 32.25 49.69 -11.05
N THR A 433 32.45 50.33 -9.91
CA THR A 433 31.57 50.59 -8.76
C THR A 433 30.39 51.54 -9.00
N ALA A 434 29.24 51.35 -8.31
CA ALA A 434 28.53 52.38 -7.51
C ALA A 434 27.21 51.86 -6.89
N GLY A 435 27.10 52.01 -5.56
CA GLY A 435 25.99 52.67 -4.84
C GLY A 435 24.53 52.21 -4.96
N GLU A 436 23.99 51.75 -3.82
CA GLU A 436 22.62 51.98 -3.31
C GLU A 436 21.41 51.50 -4.14
N ASN A 437 20.76 50.43 -3.67
CA ASN A 437 19.38 50.52 -3.18
C ASN A 437 18.94 49.25 -2.43
N LEU A 438 18.47 49.48 -1.21
CA LEU A 438 17.91 48.51 -0.29
C LEU A 438 16.38 48.56 -0.45
N LYS A 439 15.78 47.56 -1.12
CA LYS A 439 14.39 47.06 -0.94
C LYS A 439 14.07 45.99 -1.99
N ASP A 440 13.28 45.01 -1.58
CA ASP A 440 12.69 43.90 -2.35
C ASP A 440 13.57 42.70 -2.73
N ARG A 441 13.90 41.87 -1.71
CA ARG A 441 14.10 40.43 -1.92
C ARG A 441 12.79 39.68 -1.61
N LYS A 442 11.92 39.53 -2.62
CA LYS A 442 10.91 38.46 -2.63
C LYS A 442 11.65 37.14 -2.86
N SER A 443 11.52 36.21 -1.93
CA SER A 443 11.92 34.81 -2.10
C SER A 443 11.11 34.19 -3.24
N THR A 444 11.77 33.90 -4.35
CA THR A 444 11.21 33.08 -5.43
C THR A 444 12.00 31.78 -5.49
N SER A 445 11.52 30.76 -4.78
CA SER A 445 11.69 29.39 -5.26
C SER A 445 10.93 29.27 -6.58
N PRO A 446 11.47 28.64 -7.63
CA PRO A 446 10.69 28.40 -8.85
C PRO A 446 9.49 27.52 -8.48
N SER A 447 8.26 28.02 -8.65
CA SER A 447 7.07 27.17 -8.59
C SER A 447 7.18 26.12 -9.70
N ALA A 448 7.01 24.85 -9.38
CA ALA A 448 6.94 23.81 -10.39
C ALA A 448 5.78 24.11 -11.36
N MET A 449 6.08 24.14 -12.66
CA MET A 449 5.10 24.38 -13.73
C MET A 449 4.05 23.26 -13.75
N SER A 450 2.78 23.58 -13.99
CA SER A 450 1.66 22.63 -13.82
C SER A 450 1.57 21.52 -14.87
N GLY A 451 2.32 21.62 -15.96
CA GLY A 451 2.26 20.63 -17.05
C GLY A 451 0.97 20.71 -17.87
N ARG A 452 0.33 21.88 -17.88
CA ARG A 452 -0.87 22.21 -18.68
C ARG A 452 -0.51 23.20 -19.79
N VAL A 453 -1.33 23.26 -20.83
CA VAL A 453 -1.15 24.23 -21.93
C VAL A 453 -1.10 25.65 -21.36
N GLY A 454 -0.14 26.45 -21.82
CA GLY A 454 0.13 27.79 -21.31
C GLY A 454 1.00 27.83 -20.05
N ASP A 455 1.29 26.69 -19.43
CA ASP A 455 2.09 26.57 -18.20
C ASP A 455 3.00 25.32 -18.25
N LEU A 456 3.73 25.17 -19.36
CA LEU A 456 4.74 24.13 -19.57
C LEU A 456 6.15 24.68 -19.33
N SER A 457 6.97 23.93 -18.61
CA SER A 457 8.43 24.13 -18.63
C SER A 457 9.02 23.76 -20.00
N PRO A 458 10.23 24.25 -20.36
CA PRO A 458 10.88 23.89 -21.61
C PRO A 458 11.02 22.37 -21.82
N LYS A 459 11.35 21.63 -20.75
CA LYS A 459 11.44 20.16 -20.78
C LYS A 459 10.09 19.50 -21.06
N GLN A 460 9.01 20.00 -20.45
CA GLN A 460 7.67 19.45 -20.69
C GLN A 460 7.18 19.74 -22.12
N ALA A 461 7.48 20.92 -22.67
CA ALA A 461 7.17 21.24 -24.05
C ALA A 461 7.94 20.35 -25.04
N GLU A 462 9.22 20.07 -24.77
CA GLU A 462 10.01 19.12 -25.56
C GLU A 462 9.46 17.68 -25.46
N SER A 463 9.13 17.22 -24.25
CA SER A 463 8.49 15.92 -24.04
C SER A 463 7.16 15.82 -24.80
N LEU A 464 6.33 16.87 -24.79
CA LEU A 464 5.08 16.89 -25.55
C LEU A 464 5.31 16.76 -27.06
N ALA A 465 6.29 17.49 -27.61
CA ALA A 465 6.63 17.40 -29.02
C ALA A 465 7.10 15.99 -29.42
N LYS A 466 8.03 15.40 -28.64
CA LYS A 466 8.52 14.03 -28.86
C LYS A 466 7.41 13.00 -28.70
N PHE A 467 6.55 13.16 -27.70
CA PHE A 467 5.43 12.26 -27.47
C PHE A 467 4.48 12.26 -28.66
N ARG A 468 4.12 13.45 -29.17
CA ARG A 468 3.27 13.61 -30.35
C ARG A 468 3.86 12.90 -31.58
N GLU A 469 5.18 12.99 -31.79
CA GLU A 469 5.87 12.29 -32.86
C GLU A 469 5.81 10.76 -32.68
N ASN A 470 6.09 10.26 -31.47
CA ASN A 470 6.08 8.83 -31.18
C ASN A 470 4.72 8.17 -31.42
N VAL A 471 3.63 8.86 -31.09
CA VAL A 471 2.26 8.31 -31.18
C VAL A 471 1.51 8.76 -32.42
N GLN A 472 2.20 9.40 -33.39
CA GLN A 472 1.59 9.95 -34.60
C GLN A 472 0.78 8.91 -35.39
N ASP A 473 1.14 7.62 -35.30
CA ASP A 473 0.49 6.52 -35.98
C ASP A 473 -0.91 6.22 -35.45
N VAL A 474 -1.19 6.52 -34.18
CA VAL A 474 -2.49 6.27 -33.54
C VAL A 474 -3.37 7.51 -33.44
N LEU A 475 -2.81 8.72 -33.59
CA LEU A 475 -3.58 9.98 -33.49
C LEU A 475 -4.76 10.10 -34.46
N PRO A 476 -4.70 9.62 -35.73
CA PRO A 476 -5.83 9.73 -36.65
C PRO A 476 -7.10 8.99 -36.21
N ALA A 477 -6.98 8.02 -35.29
CA ALA A 477 -8.11 7.27 -34.75
C ALA A 477 -8.72 7.92 -33.49
N LEU A 478 -8.24 9.10 -33.08
CA LEU A 478 -8.73 9.84 -31.93
C LEU A 478 -9.60 11.03 -32.37
N PRO A 479 -10.70 11.34 -31.64
CA PRO A 479 -11.62 12.41 -32.04
C PRO A 479 -11.00 13.81 -31.92
N ASN A 480 -10.20 14.07 -30.89
CA ASN A 480 -9.52 15.36 -30.68
C ASN A 480 -8.15 15.19 -29.99
N PRO A 481 -7.09 14.81 -30.73
CA PRO A 481 -5.73 14.64 -30.20
C PRO A 481 -4.98 15.98 -30.04
N ASP A 482 -5.62 16.96 -29.40
CA ASP A 482 -5.01 18.25 -29.06
C ASP A 482 -3.91 18.13 -27.98
N ASP A 483 -3.19 19.22 -27.71
CA ASP A 483 -2.14 19.23 -26.69
C ASP A 483 -2.70 18.90 -25.30
N TYR A 484 -3.94 19.30 -25.01
CA TYR A 484 -4.63 18.99 -23.75
C TYR A 484 -4.79 17.48 -23.57
N PHE A 485 -5.30 16.79 -24.61
CA PHE A 485 -5.43 15.34 -24.63
C PHE A 485 -4.08 14.66 -24.38
N LEU A 486 -3.03 15.00 -25.15
CA LEU A 486 -1.72 14.37 -25.01
C LEU A 486 -1.09 14.62 -23.64
N LEU A 487 -1.24 15.83 -23.10
CA LEU A 487 -0.71 16.18 -21.79
C LEU A 487 -1.37 15.42 -20.64
N ARG A 488 -2.61 14.92 -20.78
CA ARG A 488 -3.21 14.06 -19.74
C ARG A 488 -2.42 12.76 -19.56
N TRP A 489 -2.02 12.11 -20.65
CA TRP A 489 -1.19 10.89 -20.63
C TRP A 489 0.22 11.15 -20.11
N LEU A 490 0.80 12.30 -20.48
CA LEU A 490 2.10 12.73 -19.97
C LEU A 490 2.05 13.00 -18.47
N ARG A 491 1.11 13.82 -17.99
CA ARG A 491 0.97 14.11 -16.54
C ARG A 491 0.72 12.85 -15.73
N ALA A 492 -0.13 11.94 -16.20
CA ALA A 492 -0.42 10.68 -15.52
C ALA A 492 0.78 9.74 -15.37
N ARG A 493 1.86 9.96 -16.12
CA ARG A 493 3.13 9.23 -16.02
C ARG A 493 4.32 10.15 -15.79
N ASN A 494 4.10 11.32 -15.20
CA ASN A 494 5.14 12.29 -14.86
C ASN A 494 6.09 12.65 -16.03
N PHE A 495 5.52 12.76 -17.24
CA PHE A 495 6.21 13.05 -18.51
C PHE A 495 7.21 11.96 -18.96
N ASP A 496 7.07 10.73 -18.47
CA ASP A 496 7.78 9.55 -18.99
C ASP A 496 7.20 9.12 -20.34
N LEU A 497 7.98 9.33 -21.41
CA LEU A 497 7.53 9.10 -22.79
C LEU A 497 7.11 7.64 -23.04
N GLN A 498 7.88 6.67 -22.56
CA GLN A 498 7.61 5.25 -22.82
C GLN A 498 6.36 4.79 -22.07
N LYS A 499 6.23 5.16 -20.79
CA LYS A 499 5.06 4.79 -19.98
C LYS A 499 3.80 5.51 -20.49
N SER A 500 3.89 6.78 -20.88
CA SER A 500 2.77 7.50 -21.49
C SER A 500 2.35 6.90 -22.81
N GLU A 501 3.30 6.46 -23.63
CA GLU A 501 3.03 5.82 -24.93
C GLU A 501 2.36 4.47 -24.73
N ALA A 502 2.89 3.63 -23.85
CA ALA A 502 2.29 2.34 -23.52
C ALA A 502 0.86 2.51 -22.98
N MET A 503 0.62 3.51 -22.13
CA MET A 503 -0.71 3.81 -21.60
C MET A 503 -1.67 4.26 -22.70
N LEU A 504 -1.27 5.20 -23.57
CA LEU A 504 -2.10 5.66 -24.68
C LEU A 504 -2.40 4.53 -25.67
N ARG A 505 -1.42 3.68 -26.00
CA ARG A 505 -1.63 2.53 -26.88
C ARG A 505 -2.57 1.49 -26.28
N LYS A 506 -2.50 1.25 -24.96
CA LYS A 506 -3.48 0.41 -24.24
C LYS A 506 -4.89 1.01 -24.33
N TYR A 507 -5.01 2.34 -24.19
CA TYR A 507 -6.27 3.04 -24.39
C TYR A 507 -6.82 2.88 -25.82
N MET A 508 -5.97 2.86 -26.85
CA MET A 508 -6.42 2.61 -28.23
C MET A 508 -7.04 1.22 -28.39
N GLU A 509 -6.49 0.20 -27.72
CA GLU A 509 -7.09 -1.13 -27.73
C GLU A 509 -8.40 -1.17 -26.93
N PHE A 510 -8.44 -0.50 -25.77
CA PHE A 510 -9.68 -0.32 -25.02
C PHE A 510 -10.78 0.34 -25.86
N ARG A 511 -10.48 1.40 -26.62
CA ARG A 511 -11.44 2.06 -27.52
C ARG A 511 -12.07 1.08 -28.50
N LYS A 512 -11.25 0.19 -29.09
CA LYS A 512 -11.73 -0.85 -30.01
C LYS A 512 -12.59 -1.89 -29.30
N THR A 513 -12.11 -2.44 -28.18
CA THR A 513 -12.81 -3.51 -27.46
C THR A 513 -14.17 -3.07 -26.90
N MET A 514 -14.29 -1.82 -26.43
CA MET A 514 -15.54 -1.26 -25.91
C MET A 514 -16.41 -0.57 -26.97
N ASP A 515 -15.90 -0.43 -28.19
CA ASP A 515 -16.54 0.34 -29.28
C ASP A 515 -16.87 1.78 -28.85
N ILE A 516 -15.85 2.46 -28.31
CA ILE A 516 -15.99 3.81 -27.74
C ILE A 516 -16.45 4.82 -28.79
N ASP A 517 -16.08 4.64 -30.06
CA ASP A 517 -16.46 5.54 -31.15
C ASP A 517 -17.99 5.64 -31.33
N HIS A 518 -18.73 4.57 -31.04
CA HIS A 518 -20.19 4.51 -31.18
C HIS A 518 -20.92 4.36 -29.85
N ILE A 519 -20.22 4.40 -28.71
CA ILE A 519 -20.80 4.05 -27.41
C ILE A 519 -21.90 5.03 -26.97
N LEU A 520 -21.88 6.27 -27.43
CA LEU A 520 -22.92 7.27 -27.15
C LEU A 520 -24.26 6.92 -27.81
N GLU A 521 -24.23 6.17 -28.90
CA GLU A 521 -25.42 5.68 -29.62
C GLU A 521 -25.98 4.42 -28.95
N TRP A 522 -25.12 3.65 -28.27
CA TRP A 522 -25.50 2.44 -27.57
C TRP A 522 -26.48 2.71 -26.41
N GLN A 523 -27.60 2.00 -26.44
CA GLN A 523 -28.61 2.04 -25.39
C GLN A 523 -28.42 0.89 -24.40
N PRO A 524 -28.25 1.17 -23.10
CA PRO A 524 -28.19 0.13 -22.08
C PRO A 524 -29.50 -0.66 -22.02
N PRO A 525 -29.47 -1.90 -21.50
CA PRO A 525 -30.66 -2.63 -21.12
C PRO A 525 -31.63 -1.78 -20.28
N GLU A 526 -32.94 -2.00 -20.47
CA GLU A 526 -34.01 -1.25 -19.78
C GLU A 526 -33.84 -1.24 -18.26
N VAL A 527 -33.38 -2.36 -17.67
CA VAL A 527 -33.13 -2.48 -16.23
C VAL A 527 -32.08 -1.48 -15.76
N ILE A 528 -31.00 -1.30 -16.53
CA ILE A 528 -29.96 -0.32 -16.21
C ILE A 528 -30.53 1.09 -16.34
N GLN A 529 -31.25 1.40 -17.42
CA GLN A 529 -31.81 2.74 -17.62
C GLN A 529 -32.76 3.15 -16.48
N LYS A 530 -33.56 2.20 -15.98
CA LYS A 530 -34.57 2.44 -14.94
C LYS A 530 -34.02 2.39 -13.53
N TYR A 531 -33.04 1.54 -13.24
CA TYR A 531 -32.65 1.21 -11.85
C TYR A 531 -31.16 1.35 -11.54
N MET A 532 -30.29 1.65 -12.51
CA MET A 532 -28.90 1.96 -12.20
C MET A 532 -28.80 3.41 -11.71
N PRO A 533 -28.43 3.64 -10.44
CA PRO A 533 -28.43 4.98 -9.87
C PRO A 533 -27.32 5.87 -10.43
N GLY A 534 -27.53 7.17 -10.27
CA GLY A 534 -26.62 8.23 -10.68
C GLY A 534 -27.06 8.97 -11.93
N GLY A 535 -26.25 9.94 -12.34
CA GLY A 535 -26.49 10.73 -13.55
C GLY A 535 -25.71 12.04 -13.59
N LEU A 536 -25.71 12.67 -14.76
CA LEU A 536 -25.04 13.94 -15.02
C LEU A 536 -26.01 15.10 -14.75
N CYS A 537 -25.68 16.01 -13.85
CA CYS A 537 -26.56 17.11 -13.50
C CYS A 537 -25.80 18.36 -13.06
N GLY A 538 -25.90 19.43 -13.85
CA GLY A 538 -25.32 20.73 -13.52
C GLY A 538 -23.81 20.81 -13.73
N TYR A 539 -23.28 21.99 -13.47
CA TYR A 539 -21.86 22.33 -13.60
C TYR A 539 -21.38 23.04 -12.33
N ASP A 540 -20.13 22.84 -11.94
CA ASP A 540 -19.51 23.55 -10.83
C ASP A 540 -19.25 25.03 -11.16
N ARG A 541 -18.75 25.80 -10.19
CA ARG A 541 -18.47 27.24 -10.37
C ARG A 541 -17.41 27.55 -11.44
N ASP A 542 -16.59 26.56 -11.79
CA ASP A 542 -15.63 26.67 -12.89
C ASP A 542 -16.17 26.10 -14.21
N GLY A 543 -17.44 25.70 -14.27
CA GLY A 543 -18.07 25.14 -15.45
C GLY A 543 -17.75 23.67 -15.70
N CYS A 544 -17.13 22.96 -14.75
CA CYS A 544 -16.85 21.53 -14.85
C CYS A 544 -18.15 20.73 -14.64
N PRO A 545 -18.49 19.75 -15.50
CA PRO A 545 -19.68 18.92 -15.33
C PRO A 545 -19.67 18.13 -14.01
N VAL A 546 -20.86 17.92 -13.44
CA VAL A 546 -21.03 17.19 -12.17
C VAL A 546 -21.75 15.85 -12.41
N TRP A 547 -21.15 14.76 -11.92
CA TRP A 547 -21.71 13.41 -11.94
C TRP A 547 -22.10 12.97 -10.54
N TYR A 548 -23.35 12.58 -10.34
CA TYR A 548 -23.85 11.95 -9.12
C TYR A 548 -23.82 10.42 -9.22
N ASP A 549 -23.36 9.75 -8.17
CA ASP A 549 -23.55 8.31 -7.95
C ASP A 549 -24.28 8.11 -6.61
N ILE A 550 -25.41 7.39 -6.61
CA ILE A 550 -26.30 7.26 -5.46
C ILE A 550 -26.27 5.83 -4.95
N ILE A 551 -25.53 5.59 -3.85
CA ILE A 551 -25.14 4.23 -3.46
C ILE A 551 -26.25 3.50 -2.70
N GLY A 552 -26.81 4.09 -1.64
CA GLY A 552 -27.76 3.40 -0.75
C GLY A 552 -28.93 2.67 -1.42
N PRO A 553 -29.66 3.27 -2.38
CA PRO A 553 -30.81 2.64 -3.01
C PRO A 553 -30.43 1.67 -4.15
N LEU A 554 -29.15 1.49 -4.45
CA LEU A 554 -28.71 0.48 -5.41
C LEU A 554 -29.17 -0.91 -4.94
N ASP A 555 -29.70 -1.71 -5.88
CA ASP A 555 -30.06 -3.12 -5.67
C ASP A 555 -28.99 -4.03 -6.30
N PRO A 556 -28.00 -4.52 -5.52
CA PRO A 556 -26.84 -5.22 -6.08
C PRO A 556 -27.23 -6.54 -6.74
N LYS A 557 -28.06 -7.33 -6.05
CA LYS A 557 -28.50 -8.63 -6.54
C LYS A 557 -29.46 -8.43 -7.70
N GLY A 558 -30.41 -7.51 -7.60
CA GLY A 558 -31.33 -7.22 -8.70
C GLY A 558 -30.62 -6.83 -9.99
N LEU A 559 -29.59 -5.97 -9.93
CA LEU A 559 -28.81 -5.59 -11.11
C LEU A 559 -28.06 -6.79 -11.69
N LEU A 560 -27.24 -7.47 -10.89
CA LEU A 560 -26.39 -8.56 -11.40
C LEU A 560 -27.15 -9.85 -11.69
N PHE A 561 -28.41 -9.97 -11.27
CA PHE A 561 -29.32 -11.03 -11.70
C PHE A 561 -30.07 -10.68 -12.98
N SER A 562 -30.16 -9.40 -13.34
CA SER A 562 -30.90 -8.94 -14.53
C SER A 562 -30.00 -8.59 -15.72
N VAL A 563 -28.79 -8.10 -15.47
CA VAL A 563 -27.83 -7.66 -16.50
C VAL A 563 -26.44 -8.22 -16.26
N THR A 564 -25.56 -8.19 -17.26
CA THR A 564 -24.19 -8.68 -17.11
C THR A 564 -23.28 -7.61 -16.49
N LYS A 565 -22.17 -8.05 -15.89
CA LYS A 565 -21.09 -7.13 -15.47
C LYS A 565 -20.61 -6.26 -16.63
N GLN A 566 -20.50 -6.84 -17.84
CA GLN A 566 -20.06 -6.10 -19.02
C GLN A 566 -21.03 -4.99 -19.43
N ASP A 567 -22.34 -5.20 -19.31
CA ASP A 567 -23.34 -4.16 -19.58
C ASP A 567 -23.24 -3.00 -18.58
N LEU A 568 -22.98 -3.30 -17.30
CA LEU A 568 -22.78 -2.30 -16.26
C LEU A 568 -21.51 -1.47 -16.52
N LEU A 569 -20.39 -2.14 -16.83
CA LEU A 569 -19.14 -1.48 -17.16
C LEU A 569 -19.27 -0.64 -18.44
N LYS A 570 -19.88 -1.18 -19.50
CA LYS A 570 -20.13 -0.44 -20.74
C LYS A 570 -21.01 0.78 -20.52
N THR A 571 -22.01 0.69 -19.63
CA THR A 571 -22.82 1.85 -19.22
C THR A 571 -21.99 2.91 -18.54
N LYS A 572 -21.11 2.53 -17.59
CA LYS A 572 -20.20 3.49 -16.95
C LYS A 572 -19.23 4.12 -17.95
N MET A 573 -18.69 3.37 -18.90
CA MET A 573 -17.81 3.91 -19.95
C MET A 573 -18.56 4.87 -20.87
N ARG A 574 -19.81 4.56 -21.23
CA ARG A 574 -20.68 5.48 -21.96
C ARG A 574 -20.88 6.79 -21.17
N ASP A 575 -21.12 6.70 -19.86
CA ASP A 575 -21.29 7.91 -19.04
C ASP A 575 -19.99 8.73 -18.93
N CYS A 576 -18.82 8.09 -19.00
CA CYS A 576 -17.52 8.76 -19.12
C CYS A 576 -17.39 9.52 -20.46
N GLU A 577 -17.76 8.91 -21.58
CA GLU A 577 -17.76 9.61 -22.88
C GLU A 577 -18.79 10.75 -22.90
N ARG A 578 -19.97 10.55 -22.31
CA ARG A 578 -20.99 11.62 -22.19
C ARG A 578 -20.47 12.81 -21.41
N ILE A 579 -19.80 12.57 -20.28
CA ILE A 579 -19.31 13.67 -19.45
C ILE A 579 -18.09 14.37 -20.07
N LEU A 580 -17.25 13.67 -20.84
CA LEU A 580 -16.21 14.30 -21.65
C LEU A 580 -16.80 15.14 -22.78
N HIS A 581 -17.86 14.67 -23.44
CA HIS A 581 -18.57 15.47 -24.43
C HIS A 581 -19.16 16.75 -23.80
N GLU A 582 -19.71 16.66 -22.58
CA GLU A 582 -20.15 17.83 -21.81
C GLU A 582 -18.99 18.79 -21.48
N CYS A 583 -17.78 18.28 -21.20
CA CYS A 583 -16.58 19.11 -21.07
C CYS A 583 -16.24 19.86 -22.37
N ASP A 584 -16.37 19.22 -23.53
CA ASP A 584 -16.13 19.86 -24.83
C ASP A 584 -17.17 20.96 -25.11
N LEU A 585 -18.46 20.67 -24.88
CA LEU A 585 -19.53 21.68 -25.00
C LEU A 585 -19.33 22.86 -24.05
N GLN A 586 -18.88 22.60 -22.82
CA GLN A 586 -18.55 23.66 -21.86
C GLN A 586 -17.31 24.46 -22.26
N THR A 587 -16.35 23.81 -22.90
CA THR A 587 -15.18 24.49 -23.47
C THR A 587 -15.60 25.51 -24.53
N GLU A 588 -16.50 25.12 -25.43
CA GLU A 588 -17.07 26.01 -26.44
C GLU A 588 -17.86 27.16 -25.82
N ARG A 589 -18.75 26.86 -24.87
CA ARG A 589 -19.61 27.86 -24.21
C ARG A 589 -18.84 28.91 -23.42
N LEU A 590 -17.76 28.50 -22.74
CA LEU A 590 -17.00 29.37 -21.84
C LEU A 590 -15.76 29.99 -22.48
N GLY A 591 -15.39 29.56 -23.69
CA GLY A 591 -14.18 30.04 -24.38
C GLY A 591 -12.87 29.69 -23.67
N ARG A 592 -12.88 28.67 -22.80
CA ARG A 592 -11.70 28.16 -22.07
C ARG A 592 -11.79 26.66 -21.92
N LYS A 593 -10.65 25.95 -21.90
CA LYS A 593 -10.64 24.48 -21.80
C LYS A 593 -11.25 24.01 -20.47
N ILE A 594 -12.27 23.17 -20.58
CA ILE A 594 -12.81 22.32 -19.53
C ILE A 594 -12.47 20.89 -19.92
N GLU A 595 -11.70 20.19 -19.09
CA GLU A 595 -11.29 18.80 -19.33
C GLU A 595 -11.38 17.93 -18.07
N THR A 596 -12.00 18.47 -17.01
CA THR A 596 -12.11 17.80 -15.72
C THR A 596 -13.52 17.81 -15.18
N ILE A 597 -13.85 16.85 -14.31
CA ILE A 597 -15.19 16.60 -13.80
C ILE A 597 -15.24 16.58 -12.27
N VAL A 598 -16.41 16.88 -11.70
CA VAL A 598 -16.69 16.69 -10.27
C VAL A 598 -17.59 15.47 -10.11
N MET A 599 -17.19 14.52 -9.28
CA MET A 599 -18.03 13.38 -8.91
C MET A 599 -18.57 13.58 -7.49
N ILE A 600 -19.87 13.39 -7.30
CA ILE A 600 -20.53 13.39 -5.99
C ILE A 600 -21.03 11.98 -5.71
N PHE A 601 -20.45 11.33 -4.72
CA PHE A 601 -20.90 10.04 -4.23
C PHE A 601 -21.78 10.25 -3.01
N ASP A 602 -23.08 10.00 -3.20
CA ASP A 602 -24.03 9.95 -2.10
C ASP A 602 -23.98 8.55 -1.46
N CYS A 603 -23.27 8.48 -0.34
CA CYS A 603 -23.08 7.26 0.41
C CYS A 603 -24.11 7.08 1.54
N GLU A 604 -25.19 7.88 1.56
CA GLU A 604 -26.31 7.62 2.46
C GLU A 604 -26.86 6.21 2.22
N GLY A 605 -27.02 5.42 3.28
CA GLY A 605 -27.50 4.03 3.18
C GLY A 605 -26.46 3.04 2.65
N LEU A 606 -25.17 3.42 2.51
CA LEU A 606 -24.10 2.46 2.26
C LEU A 606 -24.07 1.42 3.40
N GLY A 607 -24.60 0.24 3.11
CA GLY A 607 -24.66 -0.90 4.03
C GLY A 607 -24.01 -2.18 3.49
N LEU A 608 -24.06 -3.23 4.30
CA LEU A 608 -23.47 -4.55 4.03
C LEU A 608 -23.87 -5.17 2.68
N LYS A 609 -25.09 -4.91 2.18
CA LYS A 609 -25.54 -5.40 0.86
C LYS A 609 -24.59 -4.97 -0.28
N HIS A 610 -23.92 -3.83 -0.16
CA HIS A 610 -22.99 -3.33 -1.18
C HIS A 610 -21.63 -4.01 -1.14
N PHE A 611 -21.32 -4.78 -0.09
CA PHE A 611 -20.09 -5.57 0.01
C PHE A 611 -20.25 -6.98 -0.53
N TRP A 612 -21.37 -7.29 -1.18
CA TRP A 612 -21.50 -8.51 -1.95
C TRP A 612 -20.44 -8.54 -3.06
N LYS A 613 -19.61 -9.59 -3.07
CA LYS A 613 -18.37 -9.66 -3.85
C LYS A 613 -18.55 -9.35 -5.35
N PRO A 614 -19.57 -9.90 -6.05
CA PRO A 614 -19.82 -9.55 -7.45
C PRO A 614 -20.06 -8.07 -7.71
N LEU A 615 -20.70 -7.32 -6.80
CA LEU A 615 -20.85 -5.87 -6.95
C LEU A 615 -19.52 -5.15 -6.74
N VAL A 616 -18.78 -5.55 -5.70
CA VAL A 616 -17.46 -4.98 -5.38
C VAL A 616 -16.53 -5.11 -6.59
N GLU A 617 -16.51 -6.27 -7.25
CA GLU A 617 -15.72 -6.51 -8.46
C GLU A 617 -16.11 -5.58 -9.63
N VAL A 618 -17.41 -5.31 -9.83
CA VAL A 618 -17.88 -4.34 -10.85
C VAL A 618 -17.30 -2.96 -10.60
N TYR A 619 -17.36 -2.47 -9.35
CA TYR A 619 -16.83 -1.14 -9.00
C TYR A 619 -15.30 -1.09 -9.05
N GLN A 620 -14.61 -2.17 -8.65
CA GLN A 620 -13.15 -2.28 -8.77
C GLN A 620 -12.71 -2.22 -10.23
N GLU A 621 -13.36 -2.98 -11.11
CA GLU A 621 -13.09 -2.94 -12.56
C GLU A 621 -13.43 -1.59 -13.16
N PHE A 622 -14.53 -0.94 -12.74
CA PHE A 622 -14.86 0.41 -13.17
C PHE A 622 -13.77 1.43 -12.80
N PHE A 623 -13.32 1.46 -11.54
CA PHE A 623 -12.24 2.37 -11.13
C PHE A 623 -10.92 2.05 -11.83
N GLY A 624 -10.59 0.77 -12.03
CA GLY A 624 -9.45 0.37 -12.84
C GLY A 624 -9.53 0.91 -14.28
N LEU A 625 -10.70 0.79 -14.93
CA LEU A 625 -10.92 1.34 -16.26
C LEU A 625 -10.83 2.87 -16.29
N LEU A 626 -11.33 3.56 -15.26
CA LEU A 626 -11.20 5.02 -15.13
C LEU A 626 -9.73 5.45 -15.09
N GLU A 627 -8.92 4.85 -14.23
CA GLU A 627 -7.51 5.20 -14.07
C GLU A 627 -6.67 4.91 -15.31
N GLU A 628 -7.01 3.85 -16.05
CA GLU A 628 -6.28 3.45 -17.25
C GLU A 628 -6.66 4.26 -18.50
N ASN A 629 -7.92 4.67 -18.64
CA ASN A 629 -8.46 5.21 -19.89
C ASN A 629 -8.88 6.69 -19.81
N TYR A 630 -9.11 7.19 -18.59
CA TYR A 630 -9.55 8.57 -18.35
C TYR A 630 -8.58 9.31 -17.40
N PRO A 631 -7.26 9.28 -17.66
CA PRO A 631 -6.30 9.94 -16.78
C PRO A 631 -6.51 11.44 -16.71
N GLU A 632 -6.20 12.03 -15.55
CA GLU A 632 -6.24 13.47 -15.30
C GLU A 632 -7.62 14.13 -15.52
N THR A 633 -8.71 13.35 -15.57
CA THR A 633 -10.07 13.85 -15.79
C THR A 633 -10.79 14.20 -14.49
N LEU A 634 -10.44 13.60 -13.35
CA LEU A 634 -11.07 13.93 -12.08
C LEU A 634 -10.57 15.29 -11.57
N LYS A 635 -11.47 16.19 -11.20
CA LYS A 635 -11.18 17.41 -10.43
C LYS A 635 -11.31 17.14 -8.93
N PHE A 636 -12.50 16.69 -8.51
CA PHE A 636 -12.80 16.31 -7.13
C PHE A 636 -13.77 15.13 -7.12
N MET A 637 -13.61 14.24 -6.14
CA MET A 637 -14.60 13.23 -5.78
C MET A 637 -15.10 13.53 -4.36
N LEU A 638 -16.32 14.01 -4.27
CA LEU A 638 -16.94 14.49 -3.04
C LEU A 638 -17.81 13.38 -2.45
N ILE A 639 -17.45 12.87 -1.28
CA ILE A 639 -18.23 11.86 -0.57
C ILE A 639 -19.15 12.57 0.40
N VAL A 640 -20.46 12.37 0.27
CA VAL A 640 -21.48 12.95 1.17
C VAL A 640 -22.25 11.87 1.89
N LYS A 641 -22.67 12.17 3.14
CA LYS A 641 -23.51 11.28 3.97
C LYS A 641 -22.95 9.86 4.13
N ALA A 642 -21.63 9.73 4.15
CA ALA A 642 -20.95 8.45 4.31
C ALA A 642 -21.31 7.78 5.65
N THR A 643 -21.59 6.48 5.61
CA THR A 643 -21.87 5.68 6.80
C THR A 643 -20.58 5.19 7.47
N LYS A 644 -20.68 4.63 8.68
CA LYS A 644 -19.57 3.99 9.41
C LYS A 644 -18.93 2.80 8.66
N LEU A 645 -19.57 2.31 7.60
CA LEU A 645 -18.98 1.29 6.72
C LEU A 645 -18.16 1.88 5.56
N PHE A 646 -18.16 3.19 5.38
CA PHE A 646 -17.37 3.83 4.34
C PHE A 646 -15.87 3.50 4.38
N PRO A 647 -15.18 3.45 5.55
CA PRO A 647 -13.77 3.07 5.59
C PRO A 647 -13.50 1.67 5.02
N VAL A 648 -14.42 0.72 5.22
CA VAL A 648 -14.33 -0.64 4.64
C VAL A 648 -14.53 -0.59 3.13
N GLY A 649 -15.57 0.11 2.67
CA GLY A 649 -15.85 0.29 1.24
C GLY A 649 -14.70 0.97 0.50
N TYR A 650 -14.14 2.03 1.09
CA TYR A 650 -12.98 2.74 0.56
C TYR A 650 -11.76 1.81 0.47
N ASN A 651 -11.47 1.03 1.51
CA ASN A 651 -10.33 0.11 1.48
C ASN A 651 -10.43 -0.95 0.37
N LEU A 652 -11.65 -1.41 0.05
CA LEU A 652 -11.87 -2.33 -1.08
C LEU A 652 -11.57 -1.68 -2.44
N MET A 653 -11.85 -0.38 -2.59
CA MET A 653 -11.62 0.35 -3.84
C MET A 653 -10.19 0.90 -3.95
N LYS A 654 -9.56 1.22 -2.83
CA LYS A 654 -8.25 1.88 -2.74
C LYS A 654 -7.18 1.28 -3.67
N PRO A 655 -7.00 -0.05 -3.79
CA PRO A 655 -6.01 -0.64 -4.70
C PRO A 655 -6.18 -0.26 -6.18
N PHE A 656 -7.37 0.16 -6.58
CA PHE A 656 -7.75 0.52 -7.95
C PHE A 656 -7.77 2.04 -8.18
N LEU A 657 -7.36 2.83 -7.19
CA LEU A 657 -7.30 4.29 -7.26
C LEU A 657 -5.85 4.75 -7.30
N SER A 658 -5.52 5.63 -8.24
CA SER A 658 -4.19 6.25 -8.30
C SER A 658 -3.98 7.22 -7.15
N GLU A 659 -2.71 7.55 -6.86
CA GLU A 659 -2.39 8.58 -5.86
C GLU A 659 -2.99 9.95 -6.23
N ASP A 660 -3.15 10.25 -7.51
CA ASP A 660 -3.81 11.47 -7.97
C ASP A 660 -5.30 11.49 -7.61
N THR A 661 -6.02 10.42 -7.92
CA THR A 661 -7.44 10.28 -7.53
C THR A 661 -7.61 10.32 -6.03
N ARG A 662 -6.78 9.60 -5.27
CA ARG A 662 -6.85 9.58 -3.79
C ARG A 662 -6.71 10.97 -3.18
N ARG A 663 -5.82 11.82 -3.71
CA ARG A 663 -5.66 13.23 -3.26
C ARG A 663 -6.88 14.11 -3.57
N LYS A 664 -7.68 13.72 -4.56
CA LYS A 664 -8.88 14.46 -5.00
C LYS A 664 -10.17 13.99 -4.32
N ILE A 665 -10.10 12.95 -3.49
CA ILE A 665 -11.23 12.48 -2.68
C ILE A 665 -11.38 13.39 -1.45
N VAL A 666 -12.57 13.96 -1.29
CA VAL A 666 -12.92 14.82 -0.17
C VAL A 666 -14.14 14.22 0.53
N VAL A 667 -13.95 13.75 1.76
CA VAL A 667 -15.04 13.28 2.63
C VAL A 667 -15.65 14.47 3.34
N LEU A 668 -16.93 14.73 3.10
CA LEU A 668 -17.68 15.84 3.69
C LEU A 668 -18.50 15.37 4.89
N GLY A 669 -18.37 16.09 6.01
CA GLY A 669 -19.08 15.82 7.26
C GLY A 669 -20.53 16.31 7.28
N SER A 670 -21.02 16.65 8.47
CA SER A 670 -22.42 17.02 8.69
C SER A 670 -22.89 18.27 7.92
N ASN A 671 -21.98 19.21 7.61
CA ASN A 671 -22.25 20.41 6.82
C ASN A 671 -22.00 20.22 5.31
N TRP A 672 -22.12 18.98 4.80
CA TRP A 672 -21.84 18.65 3.41
C TRP A 672 -22.59 19.53 2.39
N LYS A 673 -23.83 19.94 2.66
CA LYS A 673 -24.58 20.86 1.78
C LYS A 673 -23.87 22.19 1.57
N GLU A 674 -23.37 22.79 2.65
CA GLU A 674 -22.57 24.03 2.58
C GLU A 674 -21.23 23.77 1.86
N GLY A 675 -20.62 22.62 2.10
CA GLY A 675 -19.41 22.17 1.39
C GLY A 675 -19.61 22.10 -0.12
N LEU A 676 -20.72 21.51 -0.57
CA LEU A 676 -21.08 21.46 -1.99
C LEU A 676 -21.33 22.87 -2.57
N LEU A 677 -22.05 23.73 -1.84
CA LEU A 677 -22.35 25.11 -2.28
C LEU A 677 -21.11 26.01 -2.44
N LYS A 678 -20.00 25.68 -1.76
CA LYS A 678 -18.71 26.37 -1.99
C LYS A 678 -18.15 26.08 -3.38
N LEU A 679 -18.44 24.89 -3.94
CA LEU A 679 -17.90 24.43 -5.21
C LEU A 679 -18.90 24.57 -6.37
N ILE A 680 -20.19 24.46 -6.10
CA ILE A 680 -21.27 24.44 -7.09
C ILE A 680 -22.27 25.55 -6.73
N SER A 681 -22.74 26.33 -7.72
CA SER A 681 -23.73 27.36 -7.44
C SER A 681 -25.11 26.75 -7.13
N PRO A 682 -25.95 27.40 -6.30
CA PRO A 682 -27.25 26.85 -5.89
C PRO A 682 -28.12 26.41 -7.08
N GLU A 683 -28.17 27.21 -8.14
CA GLU A 683 -28.97 26.97 -9.34
C GLU A 683 -28.46 25.81 -10.22
N GLN A 684 -27.24 25.33 -9.98
CA GLN A 684 -26.66 24.15 -10.64
C GLN A 684 -26.71 22.90 -9.77
N LEU A 685 -27.03 23.04 -8.48
CA LEU A 685 -27.05 21.95 -7.51
C LEU A 685 -28.51 21.55 -7.22
N PRO A 686 -28.91 20.26 -7.33
CA PRO A 686 -30.27 19.84 -6.99
C PRO A 686 -30.66 20.25 -5.57
N ALA A 687 -31.92 20.63 -5.37
CA ALA A 687 -32.43 21.02 -4.06
C ALA A 687 -32.27 19.89 -3.01
N GLN A 688 -32.36 18.62 -3.44
CA GLN A 688 -32.03 17.45 -2.62
C GLN A 688 -30.61 17.51 -2.02
N PHE A 689 -29.65 18.08 -2.75
CA PHE A 689 -28.24 18.23 -2.35
C PHE A 689 -27.90 19.60 -1.77
N GLY A 690 -28.92 20.45 -1.50
CA GLY A 690 -28.76 21.74 -0.83
C GLY A 690 -28.77 22.97 -1.74
N GLY A 691 -28.95 22.80 -3.05
CA GLY A 691 -29.13 23.92 -3.98
C GLY A 691 -30.58 24.30 -4.19
N THR A 692 -30.88 24.82 -5.38
CA THR A 692 -32.21 25.28 -5.82
C THR A 692 -32.66 24.66 -7.14
N LEU A 693 -31.84 23.82 -7.78
CA LEU A 693 -32.21 23.16 -9.03
C LEU A 693 -33.30 22.11 -8.77
N THR A 694 -34.34 22.12 -9.60
CA THR A 694 -35.43 21.14 -9.61
C THR A 694 -35.71 20.68 -11.03
N ASP A 695 -36.46 19.58 -11.17
CA ASP A 695 -37.09 19.25 -12.45
C ASP A 695 -38.12 20.33 -12.86
N PRO A 696 -38.58 20.32 -14.14
CA PRO A 696 -39.63 21.23 -14.61
C PRO A 696 -40.95 21.14 -13.83
N ASP A 697 -41.25 20.00 -13.21
CA ASP A 697 -42.43 19.78 -12.36
C ASP A 697 -42.22 20.21 -10.90
N GLY A 698 -41.05 20.78 -10.57
CA GLY A 698 -40.68 21.20 -9.22
C GLY A 698 -40.07 20.11 -8.35
N ASN A 699 -39.81 18.90 -8.87
CA ASN A 699 -39.24 17.83 -8.07
C ASN A 699 -37.79 18.16 -7.63
N PRO A 700 -37.50 18.18 -6.31
CA PRO A 700 -36.18 18.58 -5.79
C PRO A 700 -35.06 17.57 -6.08
N LYS A 701 -35.40 16.37 -6.54
CA LYS A 701 -34.45 15.29 -6.84
C LYS A 701 -33.87 15.35 -8.25
N CYS A 702 -34.41 16.17 -9.15
CA CYS A 702 -33.94 16.23 -10.54
C CYS A 702 -33.95 14.85 -11.24
N LEU A 703 -35.04 14.10 -11.11
CA LEU A 703 -35.24 12.74 -11.65
C LEU A 703 -35.12 12.68 -13.18
N THR A 704 -35.29 13.80 -13.89
CA THR A 704 -35.04 13.84 -15.35
C THR A 704 -33.55 13.65 -15.69
N LYS A 705 -32.66 13.82 -14.72
CA LYS A 705 -31.19 13.77 -14.89
C LYS A 705 -30.49 12.77 -13.97
N ILE A 706 -31.04 12.50 -12.79
CA ILE A 706 -30.44 11.64 -11.76
C ILE A 706 -31.37 10.46 -11.48
N ASN A 707 -30.87 9.26 -11.70
CA ASN A 707 -31.54 8.03 -11.30
C ASN A 707 -31.25 7.74 -9.81
N TYR A 708 -32.27 7.35 -9.04
CA TYR A 708 -32.16 7.08 -7.60
C TYR A 708 -32.24 5.58 -7.27
N GLY A 709 -32.05 4.70 -8.25
CA GLY A 709 -32.09 3.25 -8.08
C GLY A 709 -33.46 2.74 -7.65
N GLY A 710 -33.46 1.77 -6.73
CA GLY A 710 -34.67 1.09 -6.25
C GLY A 710 -34.61 -0.42 -6.48
N GLU A 711 -35.54 -1.12 -5.84
CA GLU A 711 -35.67 -2.58 -5.97
C GLU A 711 -36.07 -2.95 -7.41
N ILE A 712 -35.34 -3.90 -7.99
CA ILE A 712 -35.61 -4.36 -9.36
C ILE A 712 -36.67 -5.45 -9.33
N PRO A 713 -37.75 -5.34 -10.12
CA PRO A 713 -38.78 -6.38 -10.20
C PRO A 713 -38.17 -7.73 -10.58
N LYS A 714 -38.48 -8.77 -9.80
CA LYS A 714 -37.99 -10.14 -10.05
C LYS A 714 -38.33 -10.68 -11.45
N SER A 715 -39.37 -10.15 -12.10
CA SER A 715 -39.72 -10.47 -13.49
C SER A 715 -38.64 -10.07 -14.50
N MET A 716 -37.71 -9.19 -14.12
CA MET A 716 -36.58 -8.77 -14.96
C MET A 716 -35.32 -9.62 -14.75
N TYR A 717 -35.34 -10.57 -13.81
CA TYR A 717 -34.17 -11.39 -13.52
C TYR A 717 -33.98 -12.42 -14.63
N VAL A 718 -32.76 -12.52 -15.14
CA VAL A 718 -32.35 -13.49 -16.17
C VAL A 718 -31.54 -14.65 -15.59
N ARG A 719 -31.17 -14.58 -14.30
CA ARG A 719 -30.50 -15.62 -13.53
C ARG A 719 -30.85 -15.51 -12.05
N ASP A 720 -30.69 -16.61 -11.32
CA ASP A 720 -30.91 -16.70 -9.87
C ASP A 720 -29.61 -16.64 -9.04
N GLN A 721 -28.46 -16.79 -9.70
CA GLN A 721 -27.13 -16.76 -9.09
C GLN A 721 -26.06 -16.26 -10.08
N VAL A 722 -24.93 -15.83 -9.52
CA VAL A 722 -23.70 -15.54 -10.27
C VAL A 722 -22.71 -16.67 -9.97
N LYS A 723 -21.99 -17.15 -11.00
CA LYS A 723 -20.99 -18.21 -10.83
C LYS A 723 -19.87 -17.72 -9.91
N THR A 724 -19.65 -18.44 -8.80
CA THR A 724 -18.58 -18.20 -7.82
C THR A 724 -17.72 -19.45 -7.69
N GLN A 725 -16.40 -19.27 -7.53
CA GLN A 725 -15.51 -20.31 -7.03
C GLN A 725 -15.31 -20.16 -5.51
N TYR A 726 -15.24 -21.28 -4.80
CA TYR A 726 -15.04 -21.30 -3.35
C TYR A 726 -13.59 -21.61 -3.00
N GLU A 727 -13.07 -20.95 -1.98
CA GLU A 727 -11.70 -21.10 -1.50
C GLU A 727 -11.50 -22.43 -0.77
N HIS A 728 -12.52 -22.87 -0.04
CA HIS A 728 -12.46 -24.05 0.80
C HIS A 728 -13.59 -25.03 0.47
N SER A 729 -13.35 -26.30 0.79
CA SER A 729 -14.41 -27.28 0.90
C SER A 729 -14.16 -28.24 2.05
N ALA A 730 -15.22 -28.59 2.77
CA ALA A 730 -15.18 -29.49 3.91
C ALA A 730 -16.22 -30.60 3.74
N GLN A 731 -15.82 -31.83 4.09
CA GLN A 731 -16.73 -32.96 4.24
C GLN A 731 -17.19 -33.05 5.69
N ILE A 732 -18.49 -32.88 5.93
CA ILE A 732 -19.11 -32.85 7.26
C ILE A 732 -19.95 -34.10 7.43
N SER A 733 -19.50 -35.02 8.29
CA SER A 733 -20.25 -36.22 8.66
C SER A 733 -21.63 -35.86 9.25
N ARG A 734 -22.60 -36.77 9.12
CA ARG A 734 -23.94 -36.61 9.70
C ARG A 734 -23.86 -36.32 11.20
N GLY A 735 -24.60 -35.31 11.66
CA GLY A 735 -24.64 -34.88 13.07
C GLY A 735 -23.35 -34.20 13.56
N SER A 736 -22.40 -33.94 12.66
CA SER A 736 -21.15 -33.24 12.97
C SER A 736 -21.18 -31.80 12.48
N SER A 737 -20.12 -31.05 12.78
CA SER A 737 -19.91 -29.69 12.30
C SER A 737 -18.47 -29.39 11.95
N HIS A 738 -18.32 -28.43 11.04
CA HIS A 738 -17.07 -27.79 10.68
C HIS A 738 -17.12 -26.33 11.12
N GLN A 739 -16.00 -25.76 11.56
CA GLN A 739 -15.94 -24.34 11.91
C GLN A 739 -14.61 -23.74 11.50
N VAL A 740 -14.63 -22.47 11.14
CA VAL A 740 -13.45 -21.64 10.94
C VAL A 740 -13.47 -20.50 11.95
N GLU A 741 -12.29 -20.06 12.37
CA GLU A 741 -12.11 -19.10 13.46
C GLU A 741 -11.26 -17.93 12.98
N TYR A 742 -11.70 -16.71 13.24
CA TYR A 742 -11.00 -15.48 12.90
C TYR A 742 -10.79 -14.65 14.16
N GLU A 743 -9.54 -14.46 14.54
CA GLU A 743 -9.17 -13.58 15.65
C GLU A 743 -9.18 -12.12 15.17
N ILE A 744 -10.13 -11.35 15.68
CA ILE A 744 -10.32 -9.94 15.36
C ILE A 744 -9.80 -9.10 16.52
N LEU A 745 -8.69 -8.40 16.29
CA LEU A 745 -8.08 -7.52 17.29
C LEU A 745 -8.64 -6.10 17.25
N PHE A 746 -9.11 -5.66 16.08
CA PHE A 746 -9.57 -4.30 15.84
C PHE A 746 -11.04 -4.33 15.36
N PRO A 747 -11.97 -3.81 16.18
CA PRO A 747 -13.37 -3.67 15.78
C PRO A 747 -13.54 -2.80 14.52
N GLY A 748 -14.63 -3.02 13.79
CA GLY A 748 -15.02 -2.23 12.63
C GLY A 748 -14.70 -2.87 11.27
N CYS A 749 -14.05 -4.03 11.24
CA CYS A 749 -13.96 -4.84 10.02
C CYS A 749 -15.29 -5.54 9.71
N VAL A 750 -15.47 -5.95 8.45
CA VAL A 750 -16.63 -6.74 8.02
C VAL A 750 -16.19 -8.17 7.75
N LEU A 751 -16.83 -9.13 8.40
CA LEU A 751 -16.71 -10.53 8.08
C LEU A 751 -17.71 -10.84 6.97
N ARG A 752 -17.25 -11.37 5.83
CA ARG A 752 -18.07 -11.76 4.68
C ARG A 752 -17.90 -13.23 4.40
N TRP A 753 -19.00 -13.93 4.07
CA TRP A 753 -18.96 -15.33 3.70
C TRP A 753 -19.88 -15.61 2.51
N GLN A 754 -19.55 -16.69 1.79
CA GLN A 754 -20.43 -17.33 0.84
C GLN A 754 -20.23 -18.84 0.91
N PHE A 755 -21.30 -19.64 0.84
CA PHE A 755 -21.21 -21.09 0.85
C PHE A 755 -22.29 -21.75 0.00
N ALA A 756 -21.98 -22.96 -0.47
CA ALA A 756 -22.91 -23.88 -1.10
C ALA A 756 -22.70 -25.28 -0.53
N SER A 757 -23.74 -26.12 -0.55
CA SER A 757 -23.67 -27.45 0.03
C SER A 757 -24.39 -28.51 -0.81
N ASP A 758 -23.78 -29.67 -0.96
CA ASP A 758 -24.34 -30.76 -1.77
C ASP A 758 -25.50 -31.47 -1.04
N GLY A 759 -26.57 -31.81 -1.77
CA GLY A 759 -27.54 -32.83 -1.32
C GLY A 759 -28.45 -32.45 -0.15
N GLY A 760 -28.72 -31.15 0.07
CA GLY A 760 -29.76 -30.66 0.97
C GLY A 760 -29.26 -29.65 2.01
N ASP A 761 -30.14 -29.28 2.94
CA ASP A 761 -29.93 -28.12 3.82
C ASP A 761 -28.75 -28.28 4.79
N ILE A 762 -28.15 -27.17 5.17
CA ILE A 762 -27.03 -27.07 6.11
C ILE A 762 -27.36 -26.05 7.19
N GLY A 763 -26.92 -26.31 8.43
CA GLY A 763 -26.94 -25.34 9.50
C GLY A 763 -25.78 -24.37 9.37
N PHE A 764 -26.01 -23.08 9.55
CA PHE A 764 -24.94 -22.09 9.59
C PHE A 764 -25.22 -21.02 10.65
N GLY A 765 -24.20 -20.67 11.42
CA GLY A 765 -24.25 -19.58 12.41
C GLY A 765 -22.87 -19.00 12.70
N VAL A 766 -22.84 -17.82 13.32
CA VAL A 766 -21.61 -17.12 13.73
C VAL A 766 -21.64 -16.85 15.22
N PHE A 767 -20.55 -17.17 15.90
CA PHE A 767 -20.40 -17.06 17.34
C PHE A 767 -19.13 -16.27 17.69
N LEU A 768 -19.04 -15.76 18.91
CA LEU A 768 -17.90 -15.01 19.42
C LEU A 768 -17.40 -15.66 20.71
N LYS A 769 -16.08 -15.91 20.78
CA LYS A 769 -15.39 -16.36 22.00
C LYS A 769 -14.22 -15.45 22.34
N THR A 770 -13.80 -15.46 23.61
CA THR A 770 -12.83 -14.50 24.15
C THR A 770 -11.37 -14.74 23.74
N LYS A 771 -11.01 -15.97 23.35
CA LYS A 771 -9.65 -16.33 22.96
C LYS A 771 -9.61 -17.57 22.08
N MET A 772 -8.53 -17.71 21.30
CA MET A 772 -8.22 -18.94 20.58
C MET A 772 -7.97 -20.09 21.58
N GLY A 773 -8.40 -21.30 21.23
CA GLY A 773 -8.32 -22.45 22.14
C GLY A 773 -9.18 -23.63 21.71
N GLU A 774 -9.42 -24.55 22.65
CA GLU A 774 -10.22 -25.75 22.40
C GLU A 774 -11.63 -25.43 21.86
N ARG A 775 -12.19 -26.38 21.11
CA ARG A 775 -13.50 -26.25 20.48
C ARG A 775 -14.59 -26.11 21.55
N GLN A 776 -15.24 -24.96 21.61
CA GLN A 776 -16.36 -24.68 22.51
C GLN A 776 -17.70 -25.10 21.92
N ARG A 777 -18.65 -25.50 22.77
CA ARG A 777 -20.04 -25.75 22.35
C ARG A 777 -20.72 -24.43 21.99
N ALA A 778 -21.73 -24.45 21.11
CA ALA A 778 -22.46 -23.23 20.73
C ALA A 778 -22.98 -22.45 21.95
N ALA A 779 -23.52 -23.17 22.94
CA ALA A 779 -24.06 -22.60 24.17
C ALA A 779 -23.02 -21.95 25.11
N GLU A 780 -21.73 -22.16 24.85
CA GLU A 780 -20.63 -21.58 25.65
C GLU A 780 -20.05 -20.31 25.00
N MET A 781 -20.50 -19.97 23.79
CA MET A 781 -20.04 -18.81 23.03
C MET A 781 -21.15 -17.76 22.95
N THR A 782 -20.77 -16.49 22.80
CA THR A 782 -21.73 -15.43 22.53
C THR A 782 -22.27 -15.59 21.12
N GLU A 783 -23.58 -15.68 20.96
CA GLU A 783 -24.21 -15.76 19.64
C GLU A 783 -24.13 -14.41 18.93
N VAL A 784 -23.58 -14.38 17.71
CA VAL A 784 -23.53 -13.18 16.86
C VAL A 784 -24.57 -13.28 15.75
N LEU A 785 -24.64 -14.45 15.12
CA LEU A 785 -25.67 -14.84 14.16
C LEU A 785 -26.19 -16.22 14.54
N ALA A 786 -27.46 -16.28 14.94
CA ALA A 786 -28.12 -17.53 15.29
C ALA A 786 -27.95 -18.59 14.21
N SER A 787 -27.69 -19.83 14.63
CA SER A 787 -27.61 -20.94 13.68
C SER A 787 -28.97 -21.18 13.04
N GLN A 788 -29.06 -21.04 11.72
CA GLN A 788 -30.28 -21.27 10.95
C GLN A 788 -30.10 -22.39 9.93
N ARG A 789 -31.22 -22.93 9.45
CA ARG A 789 -31.27 -23.94 8.40
C ARG A 789 -31.31 -23.25 7.04
N TYR A 790 -30.30 -23.50 6.21
CA TYR A 790 -30.16 -22.90 4.89
C TYR A 790 -30.26 -23.94 3.78
N ASN A 791 -30.99 -23.58 2.72
CA ASN A 791 -31.06 -24.37 1.49
C ASN A 791 -29.98 -23.88 0.51
N ALA A 792 -28.74 -24.27 0.77
CA ALA A 792 -27.56 -23.82 0.01
C ALA A 792 -27.20 -24.77 -1.17
N HIS A 793 -28.13 -25.63 -1.62
CA HIS A 793 -27.87 -26.59 -2.71
C HIS A 793 -28.34 -26.10 -4.09
N MET A 794 -29.42 -25.30 -4.14
CA MET A 794 -29.93 -24.73 -5.38
C MET A 794 -29.26 -23.39 -5.70
N VAL A 795 -29.13 -22.55 -4.67
CA VAL A 795 -28.53 -21.22 -4.75
C VAL A 795 -27.55 -21.09 -3.57
N PRO A 796 -26.33 -20.61 -3.82
CA PRO A 796 -25.39 -20.28 -2.75
C PRO A 796 -25.97 -19.30 -1.74
N GLU A 797 -25.63 -19.49 -0.48
CA GLU A 797 -25.92 -18.53 0.56
C GLU A 797 -24.74 -17.58 0.73
N ASP A 798 -25.01 -16.30 0.88
CA ASP A 798 -24.03 -15.27 1.19
C ASP A 798 -24.50 -14.41 2.35
N GLY A 799 -23.54 -13.88 3.09
CA GLY A 799 -23.83 -12.99 4.19
C GLY A 799 -22.61 -12.21 4.61
N SER A 800 -22.84 -11.20 5.44
CA SER A 800 -21.77 -10.47 6.09
C SER A 800 -22.27 -9.86 7.38
N LEU A 801 -21.34 -9.54 8.28
CA LEU A 801 -21.62 -8.80 9.50
C LEU A 801 -20.43 -7.92 9.85
N THR A 802 -20.69 -6.83 10.58
CA THR A 802 -19.64 -5.99 11.14
C THR A 802 -19.14 -6.60 12.45
N CYS A 803 -17.83 -6.79 12.58
CA CYS A 803 -17.21 -7.20 13.84
C CYS A 803 -17.12 -5.99 14.78
N THR A 804 -18.13 -5.79 15.62
CA THR A 804 -18.22 -4.66 16.54
C THR A 804 -17.38 -4.83 17.80
N GLU A 805 -16.92 -6.05 18.09
CA GLU A 805 -16.14 -6.38 19.27
C GLU A 805 -14.86 -7.11 18.87
N ALA A 806 -13.83 -6.95 19.68
CA ALA A 806 -12.61 -7.75 19.54
C ALA A 806 -12.84 -9.13 20.15
N GLY A 807 -12.26 -10.17 19.52
CA GLY A 807 -12.40 -11.55 19.95
C GLY A 807 -12.31 -12.51 18.78
N VAL A 808 -12.61 -13.78 19.02
CA VAL A 808 -12.54 -14.82 17.99
C VAL A 808 -13.93 -15.12 17.45
N TYR A 809 -14.17 -14.73 16.21
CA TYR A 809 -15.40 -15.03 15.49
C TYR A 809 -15.33 -16.45 14.92
N VAL A 810 -16.31 -17.28 15.25
CA VAL A 810 -16.42 -18.69 14.87
C VAL A 810 -17.58 -18.86 13.91
N LEU A 811 -17.30 -19.11 12.63
CA LEU A 811 -18.31 -19.43 11.63
C LEU A 811 -18.47 -20.94 11.57
N ARG A 812 -19.66 -21.45 11.90
CA ARG A 812 -19.91 -22.88 12.07
C ARG A 812 -20.95 -23.38 11.07
N PHE A 813 -20.62 -24.51 10.44
CA PHE A 813 -21.49 -25.29 9.57
C PHE A 813 -21.92 -26.59 10.27
N ASP A 814 -23.21 -26.80 10.46
CA ASP A 814 -23.78 -27.95 11.17
C ASP A 814 -24.57 -28.87 10.23
N ASN A 815 -24.13 -30.13 10.08
CA ASN A 815 -24.81 -31.13 9.27
C ASN A 815 -25.83 -31.95 10.09
N THR A 816 -26.78 -31.25 10.73
CA THR A 816 -27.84 -31.85 11.55
C THR A 816 -29.11 -32.18 10.76
N TYR A 817 -29.22 -31.71 9.51
CA TYR A 817 -30.41 -31.85 8.68
C TYR A 817 -30.31 -32.99 7.63
N SER A 818 -29.17 -33.64 7.48
CA SER A 818 -29.03 -34.79 6.59
C SER A 818 -29.49 -36.10 7.24
N PHE A 819 -30.25 -36.89 6.48
CA PHE A 819 -30.84 -38.14 6.95
C PHE A 819 -29.86 -39.33 6.94
N VAL A 820 -28.92 -39.41 5.99
CA VAL A 820 -28.07 -40.62 5.81
C VAL A 820 -26.61 -40.40 5.39
N HIS A 821 -26.19 -39.21 4.92
CA HIS A 821 -24.86 -39.02 4.32
C HIS A 821 -24.05 -37.85 4.89
N ALA A 822 -22.72 -37.96 4.77
CA ALA A 822 -21.81 -36.81 4.92
C ALA A 822 -22.09 -35.79 3.82
N LYS A 823 -21.90 -34.51 4.13
CA LYS A 823 -22.18 -33.40 3.22
C LYS A 823 -20.91 -32.65 2.88
N LYS A 824 -20.68 -32.41 1.59
CA LYS A 824 -19.66 -31.46 1.14
C LYS A 824 -20.25 -30.05 1.24
N VAL A 825 -19.56 -29.17 1.96
CA VAL A 825 -19.83 -27.73 2.00
C VAL A 825 -18.64 -27.03 1.38
N SER A 826 -18.88 -26.22 0.35
CA SER A 826 -17.87 -25.37 -0.27
C SER A 826 -18.12 -23.94 0.18
N PHE A 827 -17.10 -23.24 0.66
CA PHE A 827 -17.27 -21.91 1.26
C PHE A 827 -16.04 -21.03 1.10
N THR A 828 -16.25 -19.72 1.20
CA THR A 828 -15.21 -18.68 1.27
C THR A 828 -15.57 -17.76 2.43
N VAL A 829 -14.58 -17.35 3.23
CA VAL A 829 -14.75 -16.37 4.30
C VAL A 829 -13.62 -15.35 4.23
N GLU A 830 -13.98 -14.08 4.19
CA GLU A 830 -13.04 -12.96 4.05
C GLU A 830 -13.28 -11.95 5.17
N VAL A 831 -12.18 -11.38 5.70
CA VAL A 831 -12.22 -10.25 6.63
C VAL A 831 -11.88 -8.99 5.85
N LEU A 832 -12.84 -8.08 5.74
CA LEU A 832 -12.71 -6.81 5.03
C LEU A 832 -12.32 -5.74 6.04
N LEU A 833 -11.06 -5.34 6.02
CA LEU A 833 -10.52 -4.36 6.96
C LEU A 833 -10.94 -2.93 6.59
N PRO A 834 -11.19 -2.05 7.58
CA PRO A 834 -11.38 -0.63 7.33
C PRO A 834 -10.05 0.03 6.95
N ASP A 835 -10.10 1.08 6.12
CA ASP A 835 -8.95 1.95 5.89
C ASP A 835 -8.74 2.88 7.09
N GLU A 836 -7.60 2.75 7.76
CA GLU A 836 -7.24 3.55 8.95
C GLU A 836 -7.24 5.06 8.66
N GLY A 837 -6.85 5.46 7.45
CA GLY A 837 -6.83 6.86 7.03
C GLY A 837 -8.22 7.47 6.93
N MET A 838 -9.24 6.68 6.61
CA MET A 838 -10.65 7.10 6.56
C MET A 838 -11.37 6.99 7.90
N GLN A 839 -10.88 6.17 8.84
CA GLN A 839 -11.45 6.08 10.19
C GLN A 839 -11.35 7.41 10.98
N LYS A 840 -10.45 8.32 10.59
CA LYS A 840 -10.40 9.68 11.17
C LYS A 840 -11.72 10.45 11.04
N TYR A 841 -12.59 10.07 10.08
CA TYR A 841 -13.90 10.66 9.86
C TYR A 841 -15.02 10.01 10.70
N ASP A 842 -14.74 8.98 11.52
CA ASP A 842 -15.76 8.17 12.23
C ASP A 842 -16.80 8.95 13.04
N LYS A 843 -16.46 10.15 13.52
CA LYS A 843 -17.36 11.04 14.26
C LYS A 843 -18.40 11.73 13.36
N GLU A 844 -18.07 11.92 12.09
CA GLU A 844 -18.90 12.56 11.08
C GLU A 844 -19.67 11.54 10.24
N LEU A 845 -19.21 10.28 10.25
CA LEU A 845 -19.88 9.17 9.56
C LEU A 845 -21.19 8.78 10.26
N THR A 846 -22.23 8.58 9.46
CA THR A 846 -23.55 8.18 9.96
C THR A 846 -23.57 6.71 10.39
N PRO A 847 -24.32 6.34 11.44
CA PRO A 847 -24.63 4.93 11.70
C PRO A 847 -25.30 4.27 10.48
N VAL A 848 -25.07 2.97 10.31
CA VAL A 848 -25.70 2.14 9.26
C VAL A 848 -27.14 1.84 9.60
#